data_AF-A0A9P5BYF5-F1
#
_entry.id   AF-A0A9P5BYF5-F1
#
_cell.length_a   1.000
_cell.length_b   1.000
_cell.length_c   1.000
_cell.angle_alpha   90.00
_cell.angle_beta   90.00
_cell.angle_gamma   90.00
#
_symmetry.space_group_name_H-M   'P 1'
#
loop_
_entity.id
_entity.type
_entity.pdbx_description
1 polymer ?
#
loop_
_entity_poly.entity_id
_entity_poly.type
_entity_poly.pdbx_seq_one_letter_code
_entity_poly.pdbx_strand_id
1 'polypeptide(L)'
;MAATIPFRQNSRQPSRQMTDPRNEIRPHVDHYIGIDVGTGSARACIMNDQGDIVGLASENIGLWQPQTGYYEQSTTDIWRCICSSVRRAMDQHGIDRDSIRGIGFDATCSLSVFAEDTDEPISVTGPHFDNRDGNDRNVILWLDHRPVEETEKINATDHNLLRYVGGKMSIEMEIPKVLWLKNNMPKELFDRCKFYDLGDALTHLATGSDTRSYCSVVCKQGFVPVGVDGSVKGWQEDFLKEIGLEDLCEDNFKRMGGVDKVNGRYLTAGELVGTLSEKAAAEMGLNPGIAVGSGVIDAYAGWIGTVGAKVKLDEDTLDMGHAKNDVEQAFTRLAAVAGTSTCHLAMSRDPVFVPGVWGPYRDVLLPEYWMAEGGQSATGELLKHVIETHPAFNEASSVAETFNTNIYDYLNEHLRELAERENAPHISWLGRHFFFYGDLFGNRSPIADPNMKGSVIGLSSDKSLDGLALYYYATLEFIALQTHQIVSTMNKSGHVISSIFMSGSQCQNGLLMQLVATACNMPVLIPKYVHAAVVHGAAMLGAKAASTDKDGNSEPLWDIMDRLSKPGKTVKPIKDQNVKKLLEAKYKVFLEQIEGQQRNSTAVLTPMAQDTYWGSFEEISKYNVSLNYFEKMWLAWYTWMGNDVLATGIMSFVIHEVLYFGRSLPWIIVDMLPTFRKYKIQADKIPTAWEQTQCALLVLLSHFTVELPQIWLFHPMCQYFGLETSVPFPPLYKMAYQIAIFFVMEDAWHYWAHRAMHASSFLYKNIHKIHHQYSAPFGLAAEYASPIEVMVLGFGTVGCPIVWCALTKDLHILTMYSWIVLRLFQAIDAHSGYEFPWSLHHFLPFWAGAEHHDVHHEKFIGNYASSFRWWDFCLDTEAGAEAAKARREKKLAKAKLQARKAQ
;
A
#
# COMPACT_ATOMS: atom_id res chain seq x y z
N MET A 1 -77.43 43.37 2.43
CA MET A 1 -78.16 42.37 3.25
C MET A 1 -77.20 41.20 3.44
N ALA A 2 -76.49 41.17 4.58
CA ALA A 2 -76.72 40.26 5.72
C ALA A 2 -75.93 38.94 5.52
N ALA A 3 -75.09 38.40 6.42
CA ALA A 3 -74.88 38.66 7.83
C ALA A 3 -73.58 37.96 8.37
N THR A 4 -72.84 38.66 9.26
CA THR A 4 -72.34 38.24 10.60
C THR A 4 -71.26 37.14 10.83
N ILE A 5 -70.02 37.47 11.28
CA ILE A 5 -69.44 37.59 12.69
C ILE A 5 -68.72 36.27 13.15
N PRO A 6 -67.68 36.20 14.05
CA PRO A 6 -66.77 37.19 14.69
C PRO A 6 -65.24 36.85 14.67
N PHE A 7 -64.47 37.89 15.04
CA PHE A 7 -63.08 37.92 15.56
C PHE A 7 -62.79 37.03 16.79
N ARG A 8 -61.51 36.60 16.94
CA ARG A 8 -60.87 36.36 18.25
C ARG A 8 -59.42 36.88 18.29
N GLN A 9 -59.10 37.62 19.35
CA GLN A 9 -57.87 38.36 19.63
C GLN A 9 -56.66 37.46 19.91
N ASN A 10 -55.49 37.83 19.38
CA ASN A 10 -54.19 37.30 19.84
C ASN A 10 -53.62 38.21 20.94
N SER A 11 -53.60 37.71 22.17
CA SER A 11 -52.86 38.30 23.29
C SER A 11 -51.35 38.07 23.11
N ARG A 12 -50.60 39.11 22.73
CA ARG A 12 -49.15 39.15 22.91
C ARG A 12 -48.85 39.49 24.37
N GLN A 13 -48.41 38.49 25.15
CA GLN A 13 -47.62 38.77 26.35
C GLN A 13 -46.17 39.08 25.92
N PRO A 14 -45.52 40.12 26.50
CA PRO A 14 -44.11 40.36 26.26
C PRO A 14 -43.30 39.36 27.09
N SER A 15 -42.61 38.42 26.43
CA SER A 15 -41.59 37.62 27.12
C SER A 15 -40.44 38.54 27.49
N ARG A 16 -40.11 38.58 28.78
CA ARG A 16 -38.87 39.16 29.31
C ARG A 16 -37.70 38.60 28.49
N GLN A 17 -36.97 39.46 27.79
CA GLN A 17 -35.61 39.17 27.36
C GLN A 17 -34.79 38.86 28.62
N MET A 18 -34.48 37.58 28.85
CA MET A 18 -33.34 37.20 29.66
C MET A 18 -32.10 37.58 28.86
N THR A 19 -31.44 38.65 29.28
CA THR A 19 -30.07 38.96 28.88
C THR A 19 -29.17 37.79 29.29
N ASP A 20 -28.61 37.10 28.29
CA ASP A 20 -27.57 36.09 28.49
C ASP A 20 -26.34 36.76 29.14
N PRO A 21 -25.87 36.28 30.31
CA PRO A 21 -24.70 36.85 30.98
C PRO A 21 -23.37 36.66 30.23
N ARG A 22 -23.37 36.04 29.03
CA ARG A 22 -22.18 35.86 28.18
C ARG A 22 -21.95 36.98 27.17
N ASN A 23 -22.79 38.02 27.14
CA ASN A 23 -22.58 39.19 26.30
C ASN A 23 -21.88 40.31 27.07
N GLU A 24 -20.80 39.97 27.78
CA GLU A 24 -19.81 40.98 28.18
C GLU A 24 -19.26 41.58 26.89
N ILE A 25 -19.45 42.90 26.71
CA ILE A 25 -18.84 43.68 25.64
C ILE A 25 -17.33 43.53 25.83
N ARG A 26 -16.70 42.60 25.10
CA ARG A 26 -15.23 42.49 25.06
C ARG A 26 -14.71 43.74 24.36
N PRO A 27 -13.96 44.62 25.04
CA PRO A 27 -13.54 45.90 24.46
C PRO A 27 -12.54 45.76 23.30
N HIS A 28 -11.95 44.56 23.13
CA HIS A 28 -10.94 44.27 22.12
C HIS A 28 -11.16 42.86 21.58
N VAL A 29 -11.31 42.72 20.26
CA VAL A 29 -11.37 41.43 19.56
C VAL A 29 -10.09 41.31 18.75
N ASP A 30 -9.26 40.33 19.08
CA ASP A 30 -8.03 40.08 18.31
C ASP A 30 -8.34 39.28 17.04
N HIS A 31 -7.55 39.52 16.00
CA HIS A 31 -7.69 38.91 14.69
C HIS A 31 -6.36 38.31 14.19
N TYR A 32 -6.49 37.28 13.36
CA TYR A 32 -5.38 36.55 12.75
C TYR A 32 -5.64 36.40 11.25
N ILE A 33 -4.59 36.57 10.44
CA ILE A 33 -4.69 36.44 8.99
C ILE A 33 -4.14 35.09 8.57
N GLY A 34 -4.90 34.36 7.77
CA GLY A 34 -4.40 33.21 7.01
C GLY A 34 -4.25 33.57 5.55
N ILE A 35 -3.14 33.17 4.94
CA ILE A 35 -2.84 33.38 3.53
C ILE A 35 -2.61 32.02 2.89
N ASP A 36 -3.42 31.68 1.89
CA ASP A 36 -3.42 30.42 1.14
C ASP A 36 -3.09 30.72 -0.32
N VAL A 37 -1.93 30.22 -0.77
CA VAL A 37 -1.45 30.37 -2.15
C VAL A 37 -1.59 29.05 -2.89
N GLY A 38 -2.75 28.88 -3.52
CA GLY A 38 -3.03 27.75 -4.40
C GLY A 38 -2.52 27.96 -5.82
N THR A 39 -2.77 26.97 -6.70
CA THR A 39 -2.32 26.99 -8.11
C THR A 39 -2.78 28.22 -8.90
N GLY A 40 -4.01 28.70 -8.68
CA GLY A 40 -4.61 29.76 -9.52
C GLY A 40 -4.90 31.08 -8.81
N SER A 41 -4.81 31.13 -7.48
CA SER A 41 -5.16 32.33 -6.71
C SER A 41 -4.51 32.37 -5.33
N ALA A 42 -4.23 33.58 -4.87
CA ALA A 42 -3.87 33.87 -3.48
C ALA A 42 -5.15 34.29 -2.74
N ARG A 43 -5.37 33.71 -1.56
CA ARG A 43 -6.57 33.97 -0.73
C ARG A 43 -6.12 34.44 0.64
N ALA A 44 -6.78 35.47 1.16
CA ALA A 44 -6.58 35.96 2.51
C ALA A 44 -7.89 35.79 3.29
N CYS A 45 -7.81 35.15 4.45
CA CYS A 45 -8.90 35.10 5.42
C CYS A 45 -8.50 35.82 6.71
N ILE A 46 -9.46 36.49 7.34
CA ILE A 46 -9.29 37.12 8.65
C ILE A 46 -10.19 36.40 9.62
N MET A 47 -9.58 35.82 10.65
CA MET A 47 -10.22 35.02 11.68
C MET A 47 -10.18 35.78 13.00
N ASN A 48 -11.30 35.86 13.71
CA ASN A 48 -11.33 36.44 15.06
C ASN A 48 -10.84 35.46 16.15
N ASP A 49 -10.69 35.95 17.39
CA ASP A 49 -10.28 35.17 18.56
C ASP A 49 -11.21 33.99 18.95
N GLN A 50 -12.39 33.91 18.34
CA GLN A 50 -13.33 32.79 18.49
C GLN A 50 -13.19 31.76 17.36
N GLY A 51 -12.41 32.03 16.31
CA GLY A 51 -12.26 31.16 15.15
C GLY A 51 -13.30 31.36 14.06
N ASP A 52 -14.09 32.46 14.09
CA ASP A 52 -14.99 32.80 12.99
C ASP A 52 -14.23 33.60 11.91
N ILE A 53 -14.43 33.22 10.65
CA ILE A 53 -13.96 34.00 9.51
C ILE A 53 -14.83 35.24 9.37
N VAL A 54 -14.23 36.42 9.55
CA VAL A 54 -14.89 37.74 9.50
C VAL A 54 -14.54 38.54 8.25
N GLY A 55 -13.52 38.12 7.49
CA GLY A 55 -13.19 38.66 6.19
C GLY A 55 -12.55 37.60 5.29
N LEU A 56 -12.86 37.62 4.00
CA LEU A 56 -12.29 36.70 3.01
C LEU A 56 -12.20 37.39 1.65
N ALA A 57 -11.04 37.34 1.03
CA ALA A 57 -10.84 37.83 -0.33
C ALA A 57 -9.80 37.00 -1.06
N SER A 58 -9.83 37.07 -2.39
CA SER A 58 -8.88 36.39 -3.25
C SER A 58 -8.55 37.18 -4.51
N GLU A 59 -7.38 36.90 -5.07
CA GLU A 59 -6.92 37.42 -6.35
C GLU A 59 -6.23 36.32 -7.17
N ASN A 60 -6.45 36.33 -8.49
CA ASN A 60 -5.87 35.35 -9.39
C ASN A 60 -4.38 35.60 -9.57
N ILE A 61 -3.59 34.53 -9.57
CA ILE A 61 -2.15 34.56 -9.80
C ILE A 61 -1.86 34.27 -11.26
N GLY A 62 -0.83 34.92 -11.83
CA GLY A 62 -0.33 34.62 -13.16
C GLY A 62 0.24 33.20 -13.26
N LEU A 63 -0.08 32.52 -14.37
CA LEU A 63 0.45 31.20 -14.71
C LEU A 63 1.04 31.25 -16.11
N TRP A 64 2.29 30.81 -16.25
CA TRP A 64 2.98 30.75 -17.53
C TRP A 64 3.29 29.30 -17.89
N GLN A 65 3.02 28.95 -19.15
CA GLN A 65 3.31 27.62 -19.70
C GLN A 65 4.21 27.79 -20.94
N PRO A 66 5.53 27.95 -20.77
CA PRO A 66 6.44 28.20 -21.90
C PRO A 66 6.47 27.03 -22.89
N GLN A 67 6.22 25.82 -22.42
CA GLN A 67 6.03 24.62 -23.23
C GLN A 67 5.21 23.56 -22.47
N THR A 68 4.79 22.50 -23.16
CA THR A 68 4.08 21.39 -22.53
C THR A 68 4.90 20.79 -21.38
N GLY A 69 4.25 20.57 -20.24
CA GLY A 69 4.89 20.06 -19.01
C GLY A 69 5.61 21.11 -18.16
N TYR A 70 5.79 22.35 -18.67
CA TYR A 70 6.49 23.41 -17.95
C TYR A 70 5.48 24.41 -17.41
N TYR A 71 5.48 24.65 -16.11
CA TYR A 71 4.55 25.54 -15.43
C TYR A 71 5.29 26.44 -14.46
N GLU A 72 5.18 27.74 -14.68
CA GLU A 72 5.96 28.76 -13.99
C GLU A 72 5.04 29.80 -13.36
N GLN A 73 5.50 30.36 -12.23
CA GLN A 73 4.88 31.50 -11.56
C GLN A 73 5.94 32.53 -11.16
N SER A 74 5.50 33.63 -10.55
CA SER A 74 6.32 34.75 -10.12
C SER A 74 6.04 35.06 -8.66
N THR A 75 7.08 35.06 -7.82
CA THR A 75 6.96 35.48 -6.42
C THR A 75 6.54 36.95 -6.30
N THR A 76 6.97 37.82 -7.22
CA THR A 76 6.54 39.22 -7.31
C THR A 76 5.03 39.34 -7.55
N ASP A 77 4.48 38.58 -8.50
CA ASP A 77 3.03 38.60 -8.77
C ASP A 77 2.21 37.98 -7.64
N ILE A 78 2.67 36.84 -7.09
CA ILE A 78 2.04 36.17 -5.95
C ILE A 78 1.94 37.14 -4.76
N TRP A 79 3.04 37.81 -4.41
CA TRP A 79 3.08 38.76 -3.30
C TRP A 79 2.15 39.95 -3.50
N ARG A 80 2.09 40.50 -4.73
CA ARG A 80 1.13 41.54 -5.11
C ARG A 80 -0.31 41.08 -4.89
N CYS A 81 -0.66 39.88 -5.32
CA CYS A 81 -2.00 39.28 -5.16
C CYS A 81 -2.36 39.03 -3.69
N ILE A 82 -1.40 38.60 -2.87
CA ILE A 82 -1.56 38.47 -1.41
C ILE A 82 -1.89 39.83 -0.81
N CYS A 83 -1.06 40.85 -1.08
CA CYS A 83 -1.25 42.19 -0.52
C CYS A 83 -2.60 42.80 -0.91
N SER A 84 -3.02 42.60 -2.16
CA SER A 84 -4.35 43.03 -2.61
C SER A 84 -5.49 42.28 -1.91
N SER A 85 -5.36 40.95 -1.76
CA SER A 85 -6.35 40.13 -1.05
C SER A 85 -6.48 40.52 0.43
N VAL A 86 -5.36 40.75 1.11
CA VAL A 86 -5.35 41.22 2.52
C VAL A 86 -6.06 42.57 2.64
N ARG A 87 -5.70 43.57 1.82
CA ARG A 87 -6.34 44.89 1.84
C ARG A 87 -7.84 44.79 1.59
N ARG A 88 -8.25 44.01 0.58
CA ARG A 88 -9.68 43.81 0.28
C ARG A 88 -10.42 43.15 1.43
N ALA A 89 -9.86 42.11 2.05
CA ALA A 89 -10.48 41.43 3.18
C ALA A 89 -10.64 42.36 4.40
N MET A 90 -9.65 43.23 4.66
CA MET A 90 -9.71 44.24 5.72
C MET A 90 -10.75 45.33 5.43
N ASP A 91 -10.70 45.93 4.25
CA ASP A 91 -11.50 47.11 3.88
C ASP A 91 -12.99 46.78 3.70
N GLN A 92 -13.31 45.63 3.07
CA GLN A 92 -14.70 45.22 2.84
C GLN A 92 -15.49 44.98 4.13
N HIS A 93 -14.78 44.66 5.22
CA HIS A 93 -15.38 44.31 6.51
C HIS A 93 -15.08 45.33 7.62
N GLY A 94 -14.36 46.41 7.31
CA GLY A 94 -14.05 47.49 8.26
C GLY A 94 -13.26 47.02 9.49
N ILE A 95 -12.32 46.10 9.29
CA ILE A 95 -11.55 45.48 10.38
C ILE A 95 -10.43 46.43 10.83
N ASP A 96 -10.31 46.61 12.14
CA ASP A 96 -9.26 47.45 12.72
C ASP A 96 -7.87 46.81 12.55
N ARG A 97 -6.93 47.56 11.97
CA ARG A 97 -5.55 47.11 11.75
C ARG A 97 -4.83 46.86 13.07
N ASP A 98 -5.16 47.62 14.11
CA ASP A 98 -4.57 47.48 15.45
C ASP A 98 -5.03 46.20 16.16
N SER A 99 -6.02 45.48 15.61
CA SER A 99 -6.49 44.20 16.14
C SER A 99 -5.76 42.98 15.57
N ILE A 100 -4.95 43.14 14.52
CA ILE A 100 -4.23 42.04 13.89
C ILE A 100 -3.03 41.67 14.78
N ARG A 101 -2.96 40.40 15.18
CA ARG A 101 -1.91 39.88 16.07
C ARG A 101 -0.93 38.95 15.38
N GLY A 102 -1.39 38.20 14.37
CA GLY A 102 -0.53 37.26 13.66
C GLY A 102 -0.98 36.94 12.24
N ILE A 103 -0.01 36.51 11.43
CA ILE A 103 -0.18 36.09 10.04
C ILE A 103 0.44 34.70 9.89
N GLY A 104 -0.28 33.79 9.24
CA GLY A 104 0.23 32.50 8.81
C GLY A 104 0.11 32.34 7.31
N PHE A 105 1.05 31.59 6.73
CA PHE A 105 1.12 31.32 5.30
C PHE A 105 1.01 29.82 5.04
N ASP A 106 0.27 29.47 4.00
CA ASP A 106 0.34 28.19 3.33
C ASP A 106 0.44 28.39 1.82
N ALA A 107 1.06 27.42 1.14
CA ALA A 107 1.26 27.48 -0.30
C ALA A 107 1.38 26.09 -0.92
N THR A 108 1.19 26.00 -2.23
CA THR A 108 1.59 24.81 -3.00
C THR A 108 3.08 24.53 -2.85
N CYS A 109 3.47 23.25 -2.90
CA CYS A 109 4.88 22.84 -2.84
C CYS A 109 5.65 23.15 -4.14
N SER A 110 6.06 24.40 -4.31
CA SER A 110 6.66 24.93 -5.53
C SER A 110 8.05 25.51 -5.25
N LEU A 111 9.02 25.21 -6.12
CA LEU A 111 10.40 25.66 -5.97
C LEU A 111 10.52 27.12 -6.38
N SER A 112 10.89 27.99 -5.44
CA SER A 112 11.18 29.41 -5.66
C SER A 112 12.69 29.66 -5.64
N VAL A 113 13.20 30.40 -6.62
CA VAL A 113 14.64 30.63 -6.81
C VAL A 113 14.98 32.11 -6.67
N PHE A 114 15.97 32.40 -5.84
CA PHE A 114 16.44 33.76 -5.58
C PHE A 114 17.97 33.82 -5.69
N ALA A 115 18.51 35.01 -5.93
CA ALA A 115 19.93 35.27 -5.84
C ALA A 115 20.37 35.28 -4.37
N GLU A 116 21.40 34.52 -4.03
CA GLU A 116 21.93 34.41 -2.68
C GLU A 116 22.55 35.73 -2.19
N ASP A 117 23.10 36.52 -3.11
CA ASP A 117 23.81 37.77 -2.83
C ASP A 117 22.89 39.00 -2.75
N THR A 118 21.75 38.99 -3.45
CA THR A 118 20.88 40.17 -3.56
C THR A 118 19.41 39.96 -3.20
N ASP A 119 18.96 38.73 -2.92
CA ASP A 119 17.55 38.37 -2.70
C ASP A 119 16.62 38.70 -3.89
N GLU A 120 17.18 38.90 -5.08
CA GLU A 120 16.40 39.18 -6.28
C GLU A 120 15.91 37.87 -6.92
N PRO A 121 14.68 37.83 -7.48
CA PRO A 121 14.17 36.67 -8.22
C PRO A 121 15.10 36.23 -9.36
N ILE A 122 15.42 34.93 -9.44
CA ILE A 122 16.18 34.37 -10.59
C ILE A 122 15.21 33.63 -11.52
N SER A 123 15.22 34.00 -12.79
CA SER A 123 14.39 33.37 -13.82
C SER A 123 14.70 31.88 -13.96
N VAL A 124 13.66 31.05 -13.93
CA VAL A 124 13.75 29.58 -14.11
C VAL A 124 13.37 29.13 -15.52
N THR A 125 13.11 30.09 -16.43
CA THR A 125 12.72 29.82 -17.80
C THR A 125 13.92 29.44 -18.68
N GLY A 126 14.17 28.15 -18.83
CA GLY A 126 15.16 27.64 -19.79
C GLY A 126 14.73 27.85 -21.26
N PRO A 127 15.68 27.94 -22.21
CA PRO A 127 17.13 27.83 -22.03
C PRO A 127 17.84 29.16 -21.74
N HIS A 128 17.12 30.28 -21.70
CA HIS A 128 17.74 31.61 -21.61
C HIS A 128 17.94 32.12 -20.18
N PHE A 129 17.10 31.70 -19.23
CA PHE A 129 17.17 32.04 -17.79
C PHE A 129 17.34 33.53 -17.51
N ASP A 130 16.81 34.37 -18.39
CA ASP A 130 16.79 35.81 -18.23
C ASP A 130 15.36 36.30 -17.97
N ASN A 131 15.25 37.51 -17.40
CA ASN A 131 13.98 38.16 -17.09
C ASN A 131 13.58 39.15 -18.21
N ARG A 132 13.77 38.79 -19.48
CA ARG A 132 13.54 39.72 -20.61
C ARG A 132 12.09 40.18 -20.76
N ASP A 133 11.15 39.39 -20.27
CA ASP A 133 9.72 39.70 -20.30
C ASP A 133 9.25 40.54 -19.10
N GLY A 134 10.13 40.75 -18.10
CA GLY A 134 9.86 41.57 -16.92
C GLY A 134 8.82 40.96 -15.97
N ASN A 135 8.61 39.65 -16.01
CA ASN A 135 7.58 38.97 -15.20
C ASN A 135 8.14 38.29 -13.94
N ASP A 136 9.46 38.28 -13.73
CA ASP A 136 10.13 37.64 -12.59
C ASP A 136 9.71 36.17 -12.42
N ARG A 137 9.72 35.39 -13.51
CA ARG A 137 9.31 33.98 -13.51
C ARG A 137 10.34 33.11 -12.78
N ASN A 138 10.30 33.14 -11.46
CA ASN A 138 11.27 32.51 -10.56
C ASN A 138 10.72 31.32 -9.76
N VAL A 139 9.51 30.86 -10.07
CA VAL A 139 8.87 29.72 -9.41
C VAL A 139 8.66 28.59 -10.42
N ILE A 140 9.19 27.40 -10.13
CA ILE A 140 8.79 26.15 -10.81
C ILE A 140 7.63 25.54 -10.03
N LEU A 141 6.43 25.56 -10.63
CA LEU A 141 5.19 25.16 -9.99
C LEU A 141 5.20 23.67 -9.61
N TRP A 142 4.42 23.28 -8.59
CA TRP A 142 4.33 21.89 -8.14
C TRP A 142 4.03 20.91 -9.28
N LEU A 143 3.08 21.24 -10.16
CA LEU A 143 2.64 20.40 -11.29
C LEU A 143 3.57 20.42 -12.52
N ASP A 144 4.72 21.10 -12.43
CA ASP A 144 5.74 21.09 -13.47
C ASP A 144 6.46 19.72 -13.53
N HIS A 145 6.50 19.14 -14.74
CA HIS A 145 7.06 17.82 -15.03
C HIS A 145 8.32 17.91 -15.90
N ARG A 146 9.05 19.02 -15.88
CA ARG A 146 10.32 19.18 -16.62
C ARG A 146 11.46 18.21 -16.22
N PRO A 147 11.64 17.79 -14.95
CA PRO A 147 12.84 17.07 -14.53
C PRO A 147 12.69 15.54 -14.66
N VAL A 148 12.28 15.03 -15.83
CA VAL A 148 12.02 13.60 -16.03
C VAL A 148 13.29 12.77 -15.84
N GLU A 149 14.35 13.11 -16.58
CA GLU A 149 15.62 12.38 -16.55
C GLU A 149 16.29 12.47 -15.17
N GLU A 150 16.19 13.63 -14.51
CA GLU A 150 16.70 13.84 -13.15
C GLU A 150 15.95 12.98 -12.12
N THR A 151 14.63 12.87 -12.26
CA THR A 151 13.80 12.04 -11.38
C THR A 151 14.14 10.57 -11.54
N GLU A 152 14.32 10.10 -12.78
CA GLU A 152 14.76 8.74 -13.07
C GLU A 152 16.14 8.45 -12.48
N LYS A 153 17.09 9.38 -12.65
CA LYS A 153 18.44 9.28 -12.05
C LYS A 153 18.39 9.19 -10.53
N ILE A 154 17.61 10.05 -9.88
CA ILE A 154 17.45 10.05 -8.42
C ILE A 154 16.86 8.72 -7.94
N ASN A 155 15.81 8.23 -8.60
CA ASN A 155 15.14 6.99 -8.21
C ASN A 155 15.98 5.74 -8.49
N ALA A 156 16.96 5.80 -9.39
CA ALA A 156 17.89 4.70 -9.65
C ALA A 156 19.00 4.54 -8.60
N THR A 157 19.13 5.47 -7.64
CA THR A 157 20.13 5.38 -6.56
C THR A 157 19.77 4.33 -5.50
N ASP A 158 18.48 3.99 -5.36
CA ASP A 158 17.94 3.20 -4.24
C ASP A 158 18.38 3.73 -2.86
N HIS A 159 18.70 5.03 -2.76
CA HIS A 159 19.22 5.63 -1.55
C HIS A 159 18.21 5.51 -0.38
N ASN A 160 18.71 5.33 0.86
CA ASN A 160 17.85 5.14 2.04
C ASN A 160 16.84 6.29 2.23
N LEU A 161 17.17 7.51 1.81
CA LEU A 161 16.24 8.66 1.83
C LEU A 161 14.91 8.38 1.10
N LEU A 162 14.93 7.60 0.02
CA LEU A 162 13.76 7.37 -0.83
C LEU A 162 12.61 6.66 -0.10
N ARG A 163 12.90 5.95 1.00
CA ARG A 163 11.86 5.33 1.83
C ARG A 163 10.91 6.35 2.46
N TYR A 164 11.35 7.60 2.66
CA TYR A 164 10.54 8.69 3.21
C TYR A 164 9.59 9.30 2.18
N VAL A 165 9.71 8.91 0.91
CA VAL A 165 8.83 9.35 -0.18
C VAL A 165 8.13 8.15 -0.83
N GLY A 166 7.88 7.09 -0.05
CA GLY A 166 7.17 5.89 -0.52
C GLY A 166 7.99 4.98 -1.44
N GLY A 167 9.32 5.15 -1.45
CA GLY A 167 10.28 4.35 -2.22
C GLY A 167 10.76 5.03 -3.52
N LYS A 168 10.05 6.05 -4.01
CA LYS A 168 10.42 6.80 -5.22
C LYS A 168 10.07 8.28 -5.06
N MET A 169 11.02 9.15 -5.32
CA MET A 169 10.82 10.60 -5.39
C MET A 169 9.93 10.95 -6.59
N SER A 170 8.95 11.83 -6.34
CA SER A 170 8.07 12.34 -7.40
C SER A 170 8.79 13.37 -8.25
N ILE A 171 8.45 13.43 -9.53
CA ILE A 171 8.89 14.47 -10.46
C ILE A 171 8.50 15.89 -10.00
N GLU A 172 7.46 15.97 -9.17
CA GLU A 172 6.92 17.22 -8.63
C GLU A 172 7.70 17.75 -7.42
N MET A 173 8.58 16.93 -6.81
CA MET A 173 9.40 17.33 -5.67
C MET A 173 10.54 18.26 -6.10
N GLU A 174 11.17 18.93 -5.13
CA GLU A 174 12.07 20.04 -5.42
C GLU A 174 13.47 19.59 -5.84
N ILE A 175 14.00 18.50 -5.28
CA ILE A 175 15.37 18.05 -5.61
C ILE A 175 15.53 17.70 -7.11
N PRO A 176 14.59 16.99 -7.78
CA PRO A 176 14.66 16.82 -9.22
C PRO A 176 14.67 18.15 -9.99
N LYS A 177 13.88 19.13 -9.55
CA LYS A 177 13.80 20.48 -10.16
C LYS A 177 15.12 21.25 -9.99
N VAL A 178 15.74 21.17 -8.80
CA VAL A 178 17.05 21.77 -8.54
C VAL A 178 18.14 21.11 -9.39
N LEU A 179 18.11 19.78 -9.54
CA LEU A 179 19.05 19.06 -10.40
C LEU A 179 18.85 19.43 -11.88
N TRP A 180 17.61 19.59 -12.32
CA TRP A 180 17.32 20.05 -13.69
C TRP A 180 17.86 21.46 -13.92
N LEU A 181 17.70 22.37 -12.94
CA LEU A 181 18.31 23.69 -13.00
C LEU A 181 19.84 23.59 -13.09
N LYS A 182 20.50 22.75 -12.29
CA LYS A 182 21.96 22.55 -12.38
C LYS A 182 22.41 22.07 -13.76
N ASN A 183 21.63 21.18 -14.38
CA ASN A 183 21.96 20.60 -15.68
C ASN A 183 21.71 21.57 -16.86
N ASN A 184 20.77 22.50 -16.72
CA ASN A 184 20.31 23.34 -17.84
C ASN A 184 20.67 24.83 -17.68
N MET A 185 20.88 25.32 -16.47
CA MET A 185 21.23 26.72 -16.18
C MET A 185 22.75 26.94 -16.33
N PRO A 186 23.20 28.10 -16.86
CA PRO A 186 24.63 28.44 -16.85
C PRO A 186 25.22 28.34 -15.45
N LYS A 187 26.40 27.72 -15.33
CA LYS A 187 27.02 27.42 -14.02
C LYS A 187 27.14 28.66 -13.14
N GLU A 188 27.60 29.78 -13.69
CA GLU A 188 27.80 31.04 -12.96
C GLU A 188 26.48 31.62 -12.43
N LEU A 189 25.36 31.32 -13.10
CA LEU A 189 24.03 31.71 -12.63
C LEU A 189 23.55 30.73 -11.55
N PHE A 190 23.70 29.42 -11.79
CA PHE A 190 23.30 28.40 -10.82
C PHE A 190 24.04 28.58 -9.48
N ASP A 191 25.35 28.85 -9.50
CA ASP A 191 26.18 29.06 -8.31
C ASP A 191 25.65 30.20 -7.42
N ARG A 192 24.92 31.16 -8.00
CA ARG A 192 24.31 32.30 -7.29
C ARG A 192 22.90 32.00 -6.76
N CYS A 193 22.29 30.87 -7.11
CA CYS A 193 20.92 30.54 -6.71
C CYS A 193 20.85 30.04 -5.26
N LYS A 194 19.91 30.56 -4.49
CA LYS A 194 19.37 29.91 -3.28
C LYS A 194 17.92 29.48 -3.51
N PHE A 195 17.53 28.41 -2.82
CA PHE A 195 16.28 27.70 -3.08
C PHE A 195 15.36 27.76 -1.86
N TYR A 196 14.07 27.99 -2.11
CA TYR A 196 13.00 27.96 -1.13
C TYR A 196 11.86 27.13 -1.68
N ASP A 197 11.16 26.40 -0.82
CA ASP A 197 9.76 26.11 -1.09
C ASP A 197 8.95 27.42 -1.04
N LEU A 198 7.85 27.50 -1.78
CA LEU A 198 7.05 28.72 -1.87
C LEU A 198 6.55 29.20 -0.50
N GLY A 199 6.16 28.29 0.40
CA GLY A 199 5.75 28.66 1.77
C GLY A 199 6.86 29.39 2.53
N ASP A 200 8.09 28.88 2.45
CA ASP A 200 9.26 29.52 3.07
C ASP A 200 9.59 30.86 2.40
N ALA A 201 9.51 30.95 1.06
CA ALA A 201 9.72 32.19 0.33
C ALA A 201 8.74 33.30 0.77
N LEU A 202 7.48 32.97 1.03
CA LEU A 202 6.48 33.93 1.51
C LEU A 202 6.78 34.42 2.92
N THR A 203 7.20 33.55 3.83
CA THR A 203 7.62 33.97 5.18
C THR A 203 8.91 34.81 5.14
N HIS A 204 9.83 34.51 4.22
CA HIS A 204 11.02 35.31 3.96
C HIS A 204 10.64 36.71 3.44
N LEU A 205 9.76 36.82 2.44
CA LEU A 205 9.27 38.12 1.94
C LEU A 205 8.56 38.94 3.03
N ALA A 206 7.84 38.28 3.93
CA ALA A 206 7.13 38.93 5.03
C ALA A 206 8.08 39.47 6.12
N THR A 207 9.18 38.77 6.42
CA THR A 207 9.99 38.99 7.63
C THR A 207 11.46 39.34 7.40
N GLY A 208 12.00 39.02 6.23
CA GLY A 208 13.43 39.05 5.92
C GLY A 208 14.24 37.88 6.52
N SER A 209 13.59 36.89 7.14
CA SER A 209 14.26 35.75 7.76
C SER A 209 14.48 34.60 6.77
N ASP A 210 15.63 33.93 6.86
CA ASP A 210 15.96 32.71 6.07
C ASP A 210 15.53 31.39 6.75
N THR A 211 14.81 31.48 7.86
CA THR A 211 14.23 30.34 8.59
C THR A 211 13.36 29.47 7.67
N ARG A 212 13.46 28.15 7.81
CA ARG A 212 12.71 27.19 7.01
C ARG A 212 11.66 26.44 7.83
N SER A 213 10.59 26.03 7.16
CA SER A 213 9.59 25.15 7.74
C SER A 213 10.04 23.69 7.65
N TYR A 214 9.92 22.94 8.76
CA TYR A 214 10.03 21.49 8.70
C TYR A 214 9.04 20.88 7.71
N CYS A 215 7.85 21.47 7.55
CA CYS A 215 6.87 21.00 6.59
C CYS A 215 7.41 20.96 5.17
N SER A 216 8.03 22.05 4.71
CA SER A 216 8.56 22.15 3.35
C SER A 216 9.77 21.24 3.14
N VAL A 217 10.80 21.40 3.99
CA VAL A 217 12.09 20.74 3.75
C VAL A 217 12.01 19.21 3.90
N VAL A 218 11.22 18.72 4.87
CA VAL A 218 11.08 17.28 5.16
C VAL A 218 10.20 16.61 4.11
N CYS A 219 9.11 17.26 3.69
CA CYS A 219 8.15 16.63 2.79
C CYS A 219 8.59 16.62 1.32
N LYS A 220 9.34 17.64 0.86
CA LYS A 220 9.54 17.89 -0.58
C LYS A 220 10.98 18.13 -1.01
N GLN A 221 11.90 18.38 -0.06
CA GLN A 221 13.31 18.67 -0.35
C GLN A 221 14.26 17.56 0.12
N GLY A 222 13.77 16.49 0.74
CA GLY A 222 14.63 15.35 1.15
C GLY A 222 15.46 15.61 2.41
N PHE A 223 15.02 16.53 3.26
CA PHE A 223 15.62 16.75 4.58
C PHE A 223 15.17 15.69 5.58
N VAL A 224 16.10 15.05 6.29
CA VAL A 224 15.78 14.08 7.36
C VAL A 224 16.16 14.70 8.70
N PRO A 225 15.21 15.06 9.57
CA PRO A 225 15.51 15.78 10.81
C PRO A 225 16.63 15.16 11.66
N VAL A 226 17.39 16.02 12.34
CA VAL A 226 18.53 15.58 13.16
C VAL A 226 18.05 14.60 14.24
N GLY A 227 18.72 13.45 14.34
CA GLY A 227 18.36 12.35 15.25
C GLY A 227 17.45 11.29 14.63
N VAL A 228 16.89 11.52 13.44
CA VAL A 228 16.13 10.51 12.68
C VAL A 228 17.08 9.69 11.81
N ASP A 229 17.03 8.37 11.90
CA ASP A 229 17.84 7.43 11.09
C ASP A 229 19.34 7.77 11.04
N GLY A 230 19.89 8.29 12.13
CA GLY A 230 21.31 8.67 12.22
C GLY A 230 21.66 9.98 11.52
N SER A 231 20.68 10.75 11.03
CA SER A 231 20.89 12.08 10.45
C SER A 231 21.52 13.03 11.48
N VAL A 232 22.66 13.63 11.10
CA VAL A 232 23.42 14.56 11.96
C VAL A 232 23.24 16.01 11.53
N LYS A 233 23.08 16.26 10.22
CA LYS A 233 23.00 17.61 9.63
C LYS A 233 21.62 17.95 9.06
N GLY A 234 20.69 17.00 9.01
CA GLY A 234 19.43 17.18 8.29
C GLY A 234 19.55 16.77 6.82
N TRP A 235 20.29 17.58 6.05
CA TRP A 235 20.61 17.31 4.65
C TRP A 235 21.49 16.06 4.49
N GLN A 236 21.14 15.22 3.51
CA GLN A 236 21.84 13.97 3.20
C GLN A 236 22.98 14.24 2.20
N GLU A 237 24.18 14.48 2.73
CA GLU A 237 25.37 14.88 1.96
C GLU A 237 25.82 13.80 0.96
N ASP A 238 25.74 12.54 1.36
CA ASP A 238 26.01 11.37 0.53
C ASP A 238 25.03 11.27 -0.65
N PHE A 239 23.74 11.42 -0.39
CA PHE A 239 22.70 11.46 -1.43
C PHE A 239 22.94 12.59 -2.43
N LEU A 240 23.15 13.82 -1.94
CA LEU A 240 23.38 14.98 -2.82
C LEU A 240 24.63 14.80 -3.68
N LYS A 241 25.71 14.24 -3.12
CA LYS A 241 26.93 13.91 -3.89
C LYS A 241 26.66 12.85 -4.96
N GLU A 242 25.92 11.80 -4.64
CA GLU A 242 25.62 10.71 -5.56
C GLU A 242 24.82 11.20 -6.78
N ILE A 243 23.84 12.07 -6.58
CA ILE A 243 23.02 12.60 -7.68
C ILE A 243 23.67 13.76 -8.43
N GLY A 244 24.81 14.27 -7.94
CA GLY A 244 25.56 15.36 -8.54
C GLY A 244 25.05 16.76 -8.16
N LEU A 245 24.71 16.98 -6.89
CA LEU A 245 24.40 18.26 -6.24
C LEU A 245 25.39 18.56 -5.09
N GLU A 246 26.64 18.12 -5.21
CA GLU A 246 27.68 18.25 -4.18
C GLU A 246 28.07 19.70 -3.85
N ASP A 247 27.90 20.60 -4.81
CA ASP A 247 28.09 22.05 -4.67
C ASP A 247 27.09 22.70 -3.71
N LEU A 248 25.90 22.10 -3.55
CA LEU A 248 24.95 22.53 -2.54
C LEU A 248 25.34 22.11 -1.12
N CYS A 249 26.37 21.26 -0.96
CA CYS A 249 26.90 20.86 0.35
C CYS A 249 27.89 21.88 0.92
N GLU A 250 28.40 22.79 0.08
CA GLU A 250 29.35 23.83 0.47
C GLU A 250 28.74 24.80 1.50
N ASP A 251 29.60 25.45 2.28
CA ASP A 251 29.23 26.40 3.33
C ASP A 251 28.09 25.92 4.25
N ASN A 252 28.09 24.62 4.56
CA ASN A 252 27.05 23.94 5.34
C ASN A 252 25.65 24.16 4.75
N PHE A 253 25.47 23.85 3.47
CA PHE A 253 24.15 23.89 2.80
C PHE A 253 23.47 25.27 2.80
N LYS A 254 24.24 26.36 2.83
CA LYS A 254 23.72 27.73 2.95
C LYS A 254 22.63 28.03 1.90
N ARG A 255 22.85 27.61 0.65
CA ARG A 255 21.93 27.81 -0.49
C ARG A 255 20.62 27.02 -0.38
N MET A 256 20.54 26.05 0.54
CA MET A 256 19.37 25.21 0.84
C MET A 256 18.76 25.53 2.22
N GLY A 257 19.23 26.55 2.93
CA GLY A 257 18.72 26.94 4.25
C GLY A 257 19.60 26.56 5.45
N GLY A 258 20.75 25.91 5.21
CA GLY A 258 21.78 25.67 6.21
C GLY A 258 21.65 24.36 6.99
N VAL A 259 22.46 24.20 8.04
CA VAL A 259 22.33 23.15 9.06
C VAL A 259 21.69 23.76 10.30
N ASP A 260 20.67 23.07 10.84
CA ASP A 260 19.92 23.54 12.01
C ASP A 260 20.86 23.88 13.18
N LYS A 261 20.65 25.05 13.79
CA LYS A 261 21.43 25.60 14.91
C LYS A 261 22.91 25.86 14.63
N VAL A 262 23.37 25.75 13.37
CA VAL A 262 24.73 26.10 12.94
C VAL A 262 24.70 27.38 12.13
N ASN A 263 24.09 27.33 10.95
CA ASN A 263 23.91 28.47 10.03
C ASN A 263 22.48 28.51 9.45
N GLY A 264 21.62 27.58 9.84
CA GLY A 264 20.20 27.53 9.51
C GLY A 264 19.31 27.51 10.76
N ARG A 265 18.02 27.78 10.57
CA ARG A 265 16.99 27.67 11.60
C ARG A 265 15.76 26.99 10.99
N TYR A 266 15.25 25.97 11.65
CA TYR A 266 14.09 25.21 11.21
C TYR A 266 12.99 25.26 12.28
N LEU A 267 11.75 25.44 11.84
CA LEU A 267 10.60 25.61 12.73
C LEU A 267 9.43 24.71 12.32
N THR A 268 8.73 24.18 13.31
CA THR A 268 7.48 23.45 13.13
C THR A 268 6.33 24.42 12.86
N ALA A 269 5.25 23.94 12.24
CA ALA A 269 4.07 24.71 11.86
C ALA A 269 3.65 25.76 12.91
N GLY A 270 3.61 27.03 12.49
CA GLY A 270 3.08 28.15 13.25
C GLY A 270 3.98 28.71 14.36
N GLU A 271 5.17 28.16 14.57
CA GLU A 271 6.16 28.78 15.46
C GLU A 271 6.63 30.13 14.92
N LEU A 272 7.02 31.04 15.81
CA LEU A 272 7.38 32.42 15.43
C LEU A 272 8.67 32.45 14.59
N VAL A 273 8.51 32.77 13.30
CA VAL A 273 9.63 33.05 12.38
C VAL A 273 10.26 34.38 12.76
N GLY A 274 9.41 35.41 12.87
CA GLY A 274 9.76 36.79 13.15
C GLY A 274 8.51 37.67 13.09
N THR A 275 8.70 38.96 12.87
CA THR A 275 7.59 39.91 12.74
C THR A 275 7.51 40.48 11.34
N LEU A 276 6.30 40.87 10.92
CA LEU A 276 6.05 41.53 9.65
C LEU A 276 6.93 42.78 9.54
N SER A 277 7.77 42.79 8.50
CA SER A 277 8.71 43.87 8.23
C SER A 277 7.98 45.17 7.88
N GLU A 278 8.65 46.31 8.01
CA GLU A 278 8.08 47.61 7.62
C GLU A 278 7.66 47.64 6.14
N LYS A 279 8.47 47.05 5.26
CA LYS A 279 8.19 46.92 3.83
C LYS A 279 6.91 46.11 3.60
N ALA A 280 6.86 44.89 4.12
CA ALA A 280 5.72 43.99 3.95
C ALA A 280 4.44 44.58 4.56
N ALA A 281 4.54 45.22 5.73
CA ALA A 281 3.42 45.90 6.39
C ALA A 281 2.85 47.04 5.53
N ALA A 282 3.71 47.89 4.96
CA ALA A 282 3.29 48.96 4.06
C ALA A 282 2.60 48.42 2.79
N GLU A 283 3.14 47.35 2.21
CA GLU A 283 2.59 46.71 1.01
C GLU A 283 1.24 46.03 1.29
N MET A 284 1.07 45.40 2.45
CA MET A 284 -0.19 44.77 2.88
C MET A 284 -1.23 45.76 3.45
N GLY A 285 -0.83 46.99 3.77
CA GLY A 285 -1.69 47.96 4.44
C GLY A 285 -1.95 47.63 5.92
N LEU A 286 -0.97 47.03 6.60
CA LEU A 286 -1.01 46.61 8.00
C LEU A 286 0.04 47.35 8.84
N ASN A 287 0.05 47.09 10.15
CA ASN A 287 1.08 47.59 11.04
C ASN A 287 2.33 46.69 11.02
N PRO A 288 3.55 47.24 11.10
CA PRO A 288 4.74 46.43 11.30
C PRO A 288 4.72 45.77 12.69
N GLY A 289 5.51 44.71 12.86
CA GLY A 289 5.64 44.05 14.17
C GLY A 289 4.62 42.93 14.43
N ILE A 290 3.67 42.69 13.52
CA ILE A 290 2.71 41.58 13.61
C ILE A 290 3.45 40.25 13.55
N ALA A 291 3.11 39.28 14.41
CA ALA A 291 3.79 37.98 14.43
C ALA A 291 3.58 37.21 13.12
N VAL A 292 4.64 36.56 12.60
CA VAL A 292 4.55 35.69 11.42
C VAL A 292 4.93 34.27 11.80
N GLY A 293 4.01 33.34 11.58
CA GLY A 293 4.20 31.92 11.87
C GLY A 293 4.92 31.17 10.75
N SER A 294 5.66 30.13 11.13
CA SER A 294 6.27 29.18 10.20
C SER A 294 5.19 28.58 9.32
N GLY A 295 5.37 28.71 8.01
CA GLY A 295 4.38 28.28 7.02
C GLY A 295 4.32 26.77 6.88
N VAL A 296 3.33 26.29 6.16
CA VAL A 296 3.18 24.87 5.81
C VAL A 296 2.73 24.73 4.37
N ILE A 297 2.87 23.53 3.81
CA ILE A 297 2.26 23.21 2.52
C ILE A 297 0.73 23.22 2.68
N ASP A 298 0.02 23.69 1.65
CA ASP A 298 -1.44 23.85 1.61
C ASP A 298 -2.25 22.66 2.17
N ALA A 299 -1.88 21.42 1.82
CA ALA A 299 -2.53 20.22 2.34
C ALA A 299 -2.42 20.10 3.87
N TYR A 300 -1.30 20.52 4.45
CA TYR A 300 -1.06 20.49 5.90
C TYR A 300 -1.80 21.64 6.61
N ALA A 301 -1.95 22.81 5.98
CA ALA A 301 -2.88 23.84 6.46
C ALA A 301 -4.34 23.33 6.42
N GLY A 302 -4.69 22.59 5.36
CA GLY A 302 -5.95 21.86 5.26
C GLY A 302 -6.15 20.88 6.41
N TRP A 303 -5.12 20.13 6.82
CA TRP A 303 -5.18 19.25 7.99
C TRP A 303 -5.51 20.05 9.26
N ILE A 304 -4.80 21.16 9.50
CA ILE A 304 -5.01 22.05 10.68
C ILE A 304 -6.45 22.56 10.72
N GLY A 305 -6.95 23.10 9.60
CA GLY A 305 -8.31 23.65 9.54
C GLY A 305 -9.44 22.61 9.50
N THR A 306 -9.11 21.31 9.43
CA THR A 306 -10.11 20.24 9.29
C THR A 306 -10.15 19.33 10.51
N VAL A 307 -8.99 18.82 10.97
CA VAL A 307 -8.92 17.73 11.97
C VAL A 307 -9.34 18.19 13.37
N GLY A 308 -9.22 19.48 13.67
CA GLY A 308 -9.70 20.08 14.92
C GLY A 308 -11.22 20.24 15.00
N ALA A 309 -11.98 19.97 13.93
CA ALA A 309 -13.42 20.19 13.89
C ALA A 309 -14.17 19.44 15.01
N LYS A 310 -15.01 20.18 15.76
CA LYS A 310 -15.77 19.62 16.88
C LYS A 310 -16.95 18.79 16.38
N VAL A 311 -17.01 17.53 16.78
CA VAL A 311 -18.00 16.56 16.30
C VAL A 311 -18.38 15.57 17.39
N LYS A 312 -19.60 15.03 17.31
CA LYS A 312 -20.01 13.90 18.15
C LYS A 312 -19.60 12.60 17.46
N LEU A 313 -18.49 12.04 17.90
CA LEU A 313 -18.04 10.70 17.51
C LEU A 313 -18.70 9.65 18.41
N ASP A 314 -19.02 8.49 17.83
CA ASP A 314 -19.50 7.33 18.58
C ASP A 314 -18.31 6.70 19.34
N GLU A 315 -18.55 5.96 20.44
CA GLU A 315 -17.47 5.40 21.29
C GLU A 315 -16.45 4.56 20.51
N ASP A 316 -16.90 3.82 19.49
CA ASP A 316 -16.07 2.96 18.63
C ASP A 316 -15.10 3.73 17.70
N THR A 317 -15.22 5.07 17.63
CA THR A 317 -14.41 5.94 16.77
C THR A 317 -13.47 6.86 17.55
N LEU A 318 -13.57 6.85 18.89
CA LEU A 318 -12.65 7.54 19.78
C LEU A 318 -11.66 6.55 20.37
N ASP A 319 -10.45 7.02 20.66
CA ASP A 319 -9.57 6.25 21.53
C ASP A 319 -10.00 6.49 22.98
N MET A 320 -10.69 5.52 23.56
CA MET A 320 -11.18 5.59 24.94
C MET A 320 -10.05 5.59 25.99
N GLY A 321 -8.80 5.30 25.59
CA GLY A 321 -7.63 5.40 26.44
C GLY A 321 -7.18 6.83 26.74
N HIS A 322 -7.65 7.81 25.96
CA HIS A 322 -7.19 9.19 26.02
C HIS A 322 -8.33 10.20 26.27
N ALA A 323 -7.99 11.38 26.80
CA ALA A 323 -8.97 12.44 26.99
C ALA A 323 -9.53 12.93 25.63
N LYS A 324 -10.76 13.45 25.60
CA LYS A 324 -11.44 13.84 24.35
C LYS A 324 -10.73 14.93 23.55
N ASN A 325 -9.98 15.78 24.24
CA ASN A 325 -9.20 16.88 23.65
C ASN A 325 -7.69 16.58 23.60
N ASP A 326 -7.28 15.34 23.86
CA ASP A 326 -5.88 14.94 23.75
C ASP A 326 -5.44 14.88 22.28
N VAL A 327 -4.18 15.23 21.99
CA VAL A 327 -3.58 15.17 20.64
C VAL A 327 -3.59 13.75 20.08
N GLU A 328 -3.50 12.73 20.94
CA GLU A 328 -3.51 11.33 20.51
C GLU A 328 -4.85 10.92 19.87
N GLN A 329 -5.94 11.66 20.13
CA GLN A 329 -7.20 11.50 19.42
C GLN A 329 -7.10 11.81 17.93
N ALA A 330 -6.05 12.48 17.47
CA ALA A 330 -5.82 12.75 16.07
C ALA A 330 -5.21 11.55 15.32
N PHE A 331 -4.64 10.55 16.01
CA PHE A 331 -4.04 9.38 15.35
C PHE A 331 -5.06 8.46 14.67
N THR A 332 -6.33 8.55 15.09
CA THR A 332 -7.45 7.82 14.47
C THR A 332 -8.13 8.62 13.35
N ARG A 333 -7.66 9.85 13.07
CA ARG A 333 -8.26 10.80 12.13
C ARG A 333 -7.39 10.91 10.88
N LEU A 334 -7.93 10.51 9.75
CA LEU A 334 -7.34 10.83 8.45
C LEU A 334 -7.90 12.16 7.96
N ALA A 335 -7.06 13.13 7.61
CA ALA A 335 -7.52 14.29 6.85
C ALA A 335 -7.51 13.99 5.35
N ALA A 336 -8.64 14.17 4.68
CA ALA A 336 -8.76 14.15 3.23
C ALA A 336 -8.97 15.59 2.72
N VAL A 337 -7.91 16.22 2.26
CA VAL A 337 -7.95 17.61 1.75
C VAL A 337 -8.22 17.55 0.25
N ALA A 338 -9.46 17.81 -0.15
CA ALA A 338 -9.97 17.48 -1.47
C ALA A 338 -10.17 18.71 -2.38
N GLY A 339 -9.59 18.66 -3.57
CA GLY A 339 -9.67 19.71 -4.58
C GLY A 339 -9.53 19.12 -5.99
N THR A 340 -8.63 19.69 -6.81
CA THR A 340 -8.25 19.12 -8.11
C THR A 340 -7.74 17.68 -7.95
N SER A 341 -6.85 17.48 -6.97
CA SER A 341 -6.38 16.22 -6.41
C SER A 341 -6.89 16.07 -4.96
N THR A 342 -6.63 14.93 -4.30
CA THR A 342 -6.93 14.78 -2.86
C THR A 342 -5.71 14.25 -2.13
N CYS A 343 -5.32 14.92 -1.05
CA CYS A 343 -4.26 14.47 -0.14
C CYS A 343 -4.86 13.79 1.10
N HIS A 344 -4.27 12.65 1.50
CA HIS A 344 -4.69 11.83 2.64
C HIS A 344 -3.60 11.86 3.71
N LEU A 345 -3.83 12.64 4.77
CA LEU A 345 -2.85 12.92 5.81
C LEU A 345 -3.21 12.20 7.10
N ALA A 346 -2.28 11.41 7.65
CA ALA A 346 -2.44 10.75 8.95
C ALA A 346 -1.26 11.07 9.88
N MET A 347 -1.56 11.30 11.15
CA MET A 347 -0.55 11.51 12.18
C MET A 347 -0.32 10.23 12.98
N SER A 348 0.91 9.99 13.44
CA SER A 348 1.26 8.91 14.36
C SER A 348 2.34 9.35 15.35
N ARG A 349 2.40 8.64 16.49
CA ARG A 349 3.45 8.84 17.50
C ARG A 349 4.79 8.26 17.07
N ASP A 350 4.75 7.07 16.49
CA ASP A 350 5.92 6.35 16.00
C ASP A 350 5.97 6.43 14.46
N PRO A 351 7.16 6.28 13.83
CA PRO A 351 7.27 6.29 12.38
C PRO A 351 6.60 5.04 11.78
N VAL A 352 5.67 5.27 10.84
CA VAL A 352 4.99 4.20 10.09
C VAL A 352 5.33 4.32 8.61
N PHE A 353 6.13 3.38 8.09
CA PHE A 353 6.46 3.32 6.66
C PHE A 353 5.39 2.56 5.90
N VAL A 354 4.82 3.20 4.88
CA VAL A 354 3.72 2.65 4.09
C VAL A 354 4.14 2.65 2.62
N PRO A 355 4.23 1.48 1.94
CA PRO A 355 4.60 1.42 0.54
C PRO A 355 3.70 2.32 -0.34
N GLY A 356 4.32 3.12 -1.20
CA GLY A 356 3.62 4.03 -2.12
C GLY A 356 2.87 5.20 -1.45
N VAL A 357 3.13 5.47 -0.18
CA VAL A 357 2.64 6.63 0.56
C VAL A 357 3.84 7.42 1.05
N TRP A 358 3.78 8.74 0.94
CA TRP A 358 4.87 9.61 1.37
C TRP A 358 4.93 9.73 2.90
N GLY A 359 6.10 10.04 3.44
CA GLY A 359 6.37 9.98 4.87
C GLY A 359 6.93 8.62 5.32
N PRO A 360 7.05 8.39 6.63
CA PRO A 360 6.62 9.25 7.72
C PRO A 360 7.55 10.47 7.91
N TYR A 361 6.98 11.66 8.02
CA TYR A 361 7.69 12.93 8.17
C TYR A 361 7.61 13.45 9.60
N ARG A 362 8.76 13.61 10.25
CA ARG A 362 8.84 14.07 11.65
C ARG A 362 8.75 15.59 11.75
N ASP A 363 8.13 16.09 12.82
CA ASP A 363 8.13 17.51 13.25
C ASP A 363 7.47 18.50 12.27
N VAL A 364 6.76 18.00 11.25
CA VAL A 364 6.14 18.81 10.19
C VAL A 364 4.99 19.69 10.72
N LEU A 365 4.10 19.13 11.54
CA LEU A 365 2.96 19.84 12.11
C LEU A 365 3.08 20.08 13.61
N LEU A 366 3.43 19.02 14.35
CA LEU A 366 3.58 19.04 15.79
C LEU A 366 4.95 18.45 16.13
N PRO A 367 5.69 19.03 17.09
CA PRO A 367 6.98 18.47 17.53
C PRO A 367 6.83 17.05 18.06
N GLU A 368 7.80 16.19 17.77
CA GLU A 368 7.91 14.79 18.17
C GLU A 368 6.87 13.82 17.55
N TYR A 369 6.06 14.29 16.58
CA TYR A 369 5.08 13.46 15.87
C TYR A 369 5.44 13.28 14.40
N TRP A 370 4.84 12.24 13.80
CA TRP A 370 5.08 11.83 12.42
C TRP A 370 3.83 12.01 11.56
N MET A 371 4.02 12.40 10.31
CA MET A 371 2.96 12.56 9.32
C MET A 371 3.17 11.64 8.12
N ALA A 372 2.14 10.91 7.72
CA ALA A 372 2.09 10.20 6.44
C ALA A 372 1.17 10.95 5.46
N GLU A 373 1.52 10.95 4.18
CA GLU A 373 0.87 11.72 3.12
C GLU A 373 0.60 10.85 1.88
N GLY A 374 -0.56 10.19 1.88
CA GLY A 374 -1.11 9.55 0.69
C GLY A 374 -1.72 10.58 -0.26
N GLY A 375 -2.01 10.18 -1.50
CA GLY A 375 -2.79 11.04 -2.38
C GLY A 375 -3.39 10.34 -3.59
N GLN A 376 -4.43 10.98 -4.11
CA GLN A 376 -5.08 10.67 -5.38
C GLN A 376 -4.75 11.80 -6.36
N SER A 377 -4.02 11.49 -7.43
CA SER A 377 -3.48 12.47 -8.38
C SER A 377 -4.55 13.36 -9.02
N ALA A 378 -5.75 12.80 -9.28
CA ALA A 378 -6.87 13.52 -9.83
C ALA A 378 -8.18 13.02 -9.20
N THR A 379 -8.97 13.95 -8.67
CA THR A 379 -10.30 13.66 -8.10
C THR A 379 -11.31 14.67 -8.64
N GLY A 380 -11.16 15.95 -8.30
CA GLY A 380 -11.91 17.03 -8.95
C GLY A 380 -11.63 17.12 -10.44
N GLU A 381 -10.36 16.99 -10.85
CA GLU A 381 -9.99 16.96 -12.28
C GLU A 381 -10.54 15.73 -13.00
N LEU A 382 -10.58 14.58 -12.33
CA LEU A 382 -11.15 13.36 -12.89
C LEU A 382 -12.66 13.53 -13.14
N LEU A 383 -13.39 14.09 -12.18
CA LEU A 383 -14.83 14.39 -12.32
C LEU A 383 -15.09 15.34 -13.48
N LYS A 384 -14.32 16.43 -13.55
CA LYS A 384 -14.40 17.41 -14.63
C LYS A 384 -14.13 16.74 -15.99
N HIS A 385 -13.04 16.00 -16.10
CA HIS A 385 -12.65 15.32 -17.34
C HIS A 385 -13.73 14.36 -17.83
N VAL A 386 -14.25 13.50 -16.96
CA VAL A 386 -15.31 12.54 -17.30
C VAL A 386 -16.57 13.25 -17.77
N ILE A 387 -16.95 14.34 -17.11
CA ILE A 387 -18.15 15.09 -17.47
C ILE A 387 -17.97 15.79 -18.81
N GLU A 388 -16.89 16.55 -18.99
CA GLU A 388 -16.64 17.39 -20.17
C GLU A 388 -16.37 16.58 -21.45
N THR A 389 -15.83 15.37 -21.33
CA THR A 389 -15.54 14.51 -22.49
C THR A 389 -16.73 13.68 -22.96
N HIS A 390 -17.79 13.58 -22.17
CA HIS A 390 -18.97 12.81 -22.54
C HIS A 390 -19.84 13.54 -23.57
N PRO A 391 -20.40 12.88 -24.59
CA PRO A 391 -21.21 13.53 -25.65
C PRO A 391 -22.42 14.32 -25.15
N ALA A 392 -22.99 13.95 -24.00
CA ALA A 392 -24.14 14.62 -23.38
C ALA A 392 -23.78 15.85 -22.54
N PHE A 393 -22.49 16.25 -22.45
CA PHE A 393 -22.04 17.37 -21.61
C PHE A 393 -22.76 18.69 -21.91
N ASN A 394 -22.88 19.05 -23.19
CA ASN A 394 -23.51 20.30 -23.60
C ASN A 394 -25.01 20.32 -23.24
N GLU A 395 -25.67 19.17 -23.35
CA GLU A 395 -27.07 19.01 -22.95
C GLU A 395 -27.20 19.15 -21.42
N ALA A 396 -26.37 18.43 -20.64
CA ALA A 396 -26.39 18.50 -19.19
C ALA A 396 -26.10 19.92 -18.67
N SER A 397 -25.14 20.62 -19.27
CA SER A 397 -24.78 21.99 -18.91
C SER A 397 -25.93 22.96 -19.19
N SER A 398 -26.55 22.86 -20.38
CA SER A 398 -27.71 23.69 -20.75
C SER A 398 -28.90 23.49 -19.81
N VAL A 399 -29.18 22.24 -19.41
CA VAL A 399 -30.23 21.92 -18.45
C VAL A 399 -29.89 22.47 -17.06
N ALA A 400 -28.67 22.26 -16.57
CA ALA A 400 -28.23 22.78 -15.28
C ALA A 400 -28.33 24.32 -15.20
N GLU A 401 -27.90 25.02 -16.26
CA GLU A 401 -28.03 26.48 -16.38
C GLU A 401 -29.50 26.93 -16.37
N THR A 402 -30.39 26.21 -17.07
CA THR A 402 -31.83 26.50 -17.10
C THR A 402 -32.46 26.43 -15.71
N PHE A 403 -31.99 25.51 -14.86
CA PHE A 403 -32.43 25.35 -13.47
C PHE A 403 -31.61 26.19 -12.46
N ASN A 404 -30.65 27.00 -12.93
CA ASN A 404 -29.75 27.80 -12.10
C ASN A 404 -29.06 26.96 -11.01
N THR A 405 -28.63 25.74 -11.38
CA THR A 405 -27.91 24.81 -10.52
C THR A 405 -26.54 24.49 -11.13
N ASN A 406 -25.60 24.02 -10.32
CA ASN A 406 -24.33 23.51 -10.87
C ASN A 406 -24.53 22.10 -11.44
N ILE A 407 -23.66 21.72 -12.38
CA ILE A 407 -23.75 20.44 -13.09
C ILE A 407 -23.69 19.22 -12.16
N TYR A 408 -22.94 19.29 -11.06
CA TYR A 408 -22.82 18.17 -10.12
C TYR A 408 -24.12 17.93 -9.34
N ASP A 409 -24.77 19.02 -8.89
CA ASP A 409 -26.06 18.94 -8.22
C ASP A 409 -27.16 18.47 -9.17
N TYR A 410 -27.13 18.93 -10.42
CA TYR A 410 -28.00 18.42 -11.47
C TYR A 410 -27.82 16.92 -11.69
N LEU A 411 -26.59 16.44 -11.90
CA LEU A 411 -26.31 15.01 -12.12
C LEU A 411 -26.66 14.16 -10.89
N ASN A 412 -26.46 14.69 -9.68
CA ASN A 412 -26.87 14.03 -8.43
C ASN A 412 -28.39 13.87 -8.35
N GLU A 413 -29.16 14.89 -8.76
CA GLU A 413 -30.63 14.80 -8.79
C GLU A 413 -31.11 13.88 -9.91
N HIS A 414 -30.51 13.97 -11.09
CA HIS A 414 -30.80 13.09 -12.22
C HIS A 414 -30.60 11.62 -11.87
N LEU A 415 -29.55 11.29 -11.09
CA LEU A 415 -29.34 9.94 -10.55
C LEU A 415 -30.44 9.49 -9.58
N ARG A 416 -31.01 10.40 -8.77
CA ARG A 416 -32.15 10.09 -7.88
C ARG A 416 -33.40 9.82 -8.68
N GLU A 417 -33.72 10.68 -9.65
CA GLU A 417 -34.85 10.50 -10.56
C GLU A 417 -34.73 9.19 -11.36
N LEU A 418 -33.52 8.88 -11.83
CA LEU A 418 -33.24 7.61 -12.53
C LEU A 418 -33.46 6.40 -11.61
N ALA A 419 -33.02 6.49 -10.34
CA ALA A 419 -33.24 5.42 -9.36
C ALA A 419 -34.74 5.19 -9.09
N GLU A 420 -35.52 6.26 -8.96
CA GLU A 420 -36.98 6.18 -8.80
C GLU A 420 -37.65 5.59 -10.05
N ARG A 421 -37.27 6.07 -11.24
CA ARG A 421 -37.82 5.64 -12.53
C ARG A 421 -37.55 4.16 -12.80
N GLU A 422 -36.39 3.65 -12.43
CA GLU A 422 -36.02 2.24 -12.57
C GLU A 422 -36.45 1.36 -11.38
N ASN A 423 -37.10 1.94 -10.36
CA ASN A 423 -37.43 1.27 -9.11
C ASN A 423 -36.20 0.58 -8.48
N ALA A 424 -35.05 1.25 -8.56
CA ALA A 424 -33.79 0.80 -8.01
C ALA A 424 -33.79 0.99 -6.48
N PRO A 425 -33.33 0.01 -5.68
CA PRO A 425 -33.31 0.12 -4.22
C PRO A 425 -32.37 1.23 -3.70
N HIS A 426 -31.35 1.59 -4.47
CA HIS A 426 -30.40 2.64 -4.17
C HIS A 426 -29.67 3.09 -5.45
N ILE A 427 -29.10 4.31 -5.50
CA ILE A 427 -28.34 4.80 -6.67
C ILE A 427 -27.21 3.84 -7.07
N SER A 428 -26.54 3.23 -6.09
CA SER A 428 -25.49 2.22 -6.34
C SER A 428 -25.96 1.03 -7.15
N TRP A 429 -27.24 0.70 -7.10
CA TRP A 429 -27.82 -0.37 -7.90
C TRP A 429 -27.84 -0.03 -9.41
N LEU A 430 -28.00 1.24 -9.77
CA LEU A 430 -27.96 1.69 -11.16
C LEU A 430 -26.60 1.36 -11.79
N GLY A 431 -25.52 1.63 -11.06
CA GLY A 431 -24.14 1.36 -11.49
C GLY A 431 -23.64 -0.07 -11.29
N ARG A 432 -24.47 -1.04 -10.88
CA ARG A 432 -24.01 -2.39 -10.43
C ARG A 432 -23.21 -3.20 -11.45
N HIS A 433 -23.39 -2.92 -12.75
CA HIS A 433 -22.68 -3.60 -13.85
C HIS A 433 -21.64 -2.72 -14.54
N PHE A 434 -21.41 -1.52 -14.01
CA PHE A 434 -20.49 -0.55 -14.57
C PHE A 434 -19.32 -0.34 -13.59
N PHE A 435 -18.10 -0.68 -14.01
CA PHE A 435 -16.90 -0.60 -13.18
C PHE A 435 -15.90 0.33 -13.85
N PHE A 436 -15.52 1.38 -13.14
CA PHE A 436 -14.59 2.37 -13.65
C PHE A 436 -13.36 2.44 -12.75
N TYR A 437 -12.19 2.27 -13.36
CA TYR A 437 -10.90 2.53 -12.76
C TYR A 437 -10.38 3.83 -13.36
N GLY A 438 -10.22 4.87 -12.53
CA GLY A 438 -10.09 6.27 -12.93
C GLY A 438 -8.69 6.88 -12.81
N ASP A 439 -7.62 6.10 -12.63
CA ASP A 439 -6.24 6.62 -12.63
C ASP A 439 -5.79 7.03 -14.06
N LEU A 440 -6.47 8.02 -14.65
CA LEU A 440 -6.13 8.56 -15.97
C LEU A 440 -4.76 9.25 -15.99
N PHE A 441 -4.34 9.79 -14.84
CA PHE A 441 -3.13 10.57 -14.62
C PHE A 441 -2.06 9.81 -13.83
N GLY A 442 -2.12 8.47 -13.84
CA GLY A 442 -1.26 7.63 -13.01
C GLY A 442 -1.74 7.53 -11.56
N ASN A 443 -1.19 6.57 -10.82
CA ASN A 443 -1.50 6.36 -9.42
C ASN A 443 -0.38 6.91 -8.52
N ARG A 444 -0.70 7.87 -7.66
CA ARG A 444 0.22 8.34 -6.61
C ARG A 444 0.27 7.35 -5.44
N SER A 445 -0.88 7.02 -4.86
CA SER A 445 -0.96 6.12 -3.71
C SER A 445 -2.11 5.11 -3.82
N PRO A 446 -1.95 3.89 -3.26
CA PRO A 446 -0.72 3.34 -2.68
C PRO A 446 0.16 2.59 -3.70
N ILE A 447 -0.19 2.61 -4.99
CA ILE A 447 0.53 1.83 -6.01
C ILE A 447 1.86 2.51 -6.37
N ALA A 448 1.90 3.84 -6.33
CA ALA A 448 3.06 4.65 -6.71
C ALA A 448 3.60 4.31 -8.11
N ASP A 449 2.68 4.28 -9.07
CA ASP A 449 2.98 4.00 -10.47
C ASP A 449 2.34 5.09 -11.37
N PRO A 450 3.14 6.03 -11.91
CA PRO A 450 2.65 7.07 -12.81
C PRO A 450 2.17 6.52 -14.16
N ASN A 451 2.48 5.26 -14.48
CA ASN A 451 2.10 4.62 -15.73
C ASN A 451 0.72 3.97 -15.68
N MET A 452 0.07 3.90 -14.51
CA MET A 452 -1.32 3.46 -14.44
C MET A 452 -2.22 4.32 -15.34
N LYS A 453 -3.27 3.70 -15.89
CA LYS A 453 -4.22 4.28 -16.83
C LYS A 453 -5.64 3.91 -16.44
N GLY A 454 -6.62 4.68 -16.92
CA GLY A 454 -8.03 4.34 -16.70
C GLY A 454 -8.45 3.07 -17.44
N SER A 455 -9.40 2.35 -16.86
CA SER A 455 -10.05 1.21 -17.53
C SER A 455 -11.52 1.14 -17.14
N VAL A 456 -12.34 0.52 -18.00
CA VAL A 456 -13.78 0.45 -17.77
C VAL A 456 -14.32 -0.91 -18.19
N ILE A 457 -15.25 -1.46 -17.40
CA ILE A 457 -15.96 -2.70 -17.66
C ILE A 457 -17.46 -2.38 -17.62
N GLY A 458 -18.21 -2.85 -18.62
CA GLY A 458 -19.65 -2.63 -18.70
C GLY A 458 -20.09 -1.44 -19.57
N LEU A 459 -19.24 -1.01 -20.54
CA LEU A 459 -19.64 -0.01 -21.53
C LEU A 459 -20.86 -0.47 -22.35
N SER A 460 -21.73 0.49 -22.66
CA SER A 460 -22.85 0.34 -23.58
C SER A 460 -22.77 1.40 -24.68
N SER A 461 -23.67 1.36 -25.66
CA SER A 461 -23.79 2.42 -26.68
C SER A 461 -24.55 3.67 -26.18
N ASP A 462 -24.87 3.73 -24.89
CA ASP A 462 -25.61 4.85 -24.31
C ASP A 462 -24.73 6.10 -24.25
N LYS A 463 -25.20 7.15 -24.90
CA LYS A 463 -24.57 8.48 -24.96
C LYS A 463 -25.51 9.57 -24.44
N SER A 464 -26.59 9.18 -23.78
CA SER A 464 -27.61 10.07 -23.23
C SER A 464 -27.16 10.71 -21.92
N LEU A 465 -28.02 11.56 -21.36
CA LEU A 465 -27.86 12.10 -20.00
C LEU A 465 -27.81 11.00 -18.93
N ASP A 466 -28.55 9.90 -19.10
CA ASP A 466 -28.51 8.76 -18.17
C ASP A 466 -27.12 8.11 -18.20
N GLY A 467 -26.56 7.90 -19.39
CA GLY A 467 -25.20 7.39 -19.58
C GLY A 467 -24.14 8.28 -18.92
N LEU A 468 -24.25 9.61 -19.10
CA LEU A 468 -23.37 10.58 -18.43
C LEU A 468 -23.48 10.48 -16.91
N ALA A 469 -24.71 10.45 -16.38
CA ALA A 469 -24.96 10.35 -14.95
C ALA A 469 -24.37 9.07 -14.35
N LEU A 470 -24.45 7.93 -15.05
CA LEU A 470 -23.84 6.67 -14.61
C LEU A 470 -22.30 6.72 -14.65
N TYR A 471 -21.70 7.33 -15.67
CA TYR A 471 -20.23 7.48 -15.75
C TYR A 471 -19.70 8.40 -14.66
N TYR A 472 -20.42 9.50 -14.41
CA TYR A 472 -20.19 10.40 -13.28
C TYR A 472 -20.31 9.65 -11.94
N TYR A 473 -21.37 8.86 -11.74
CA TYR A 473 -21.53 8.04 -10.54
C TYR A 473 -20.38 7.06 -10.33
N ALA A 474 -19.96 6.36 -11.40
CA ALA A 474 -18.84 5.43 -11.37
C ALA A 474 -17.52 6.14 -11.03
N THR A 475 -17.38 7.41 -11.38
CA THR A 475 -16.23 8.24 -11.00
C THR A 475 -16.25 8.57 -9.51
N LEU A 476 -17.40 8.91 -8.94
CA LEU A 476 -17.55 9.06 -7.49
C LEU A 476 -17.24 7.75 -6.75
N GLU A 477 -17.70 6.62 -7.29
CA GLU A 477 -17.43 5.28 -6.76
C GLU A 477 -15.93 4.98 -6.78
N PHE A 478 -15.24 5.22 -7.89
CA PHE A 478 -13.78 5.06 -7.99
C PHE A 478 -13.02 5.88 -6.94
N ILE A 479 -13.36 7.17 -6.78
CA ILE A 479 -12.70 8.05 -5.80
C ILE A 479 -12.85 7.47 -4.38
N ALA A 480 -14.04 6.96 -4.04
CA ALA A 480 -14.31 6.34 -2.76
C ALA A 480 -13.58 5.00 -2.56
N LEU A 481 -13.54 4.14 -3.58
CA LEU A 481 -12.84 2.85 -3.55
C LEU A 481 -11.33 3.01 -3.44
N GLN A 482 -10.75 3.98 -4.13
CA GLN A 482 -9.33 4.29 -4.03
C GLN A 482 -8.99 4.95 -2.68
N THR A 483 -9.87 5.79 -2.13
CA THR A 483 -9.71 6.25 -0.72
C THR A 483 -9.72 5.06 0.24
N HIS A 484 -10.63 4.10 0.05
CA HIS A 484 -10.65 2.87 0.86
C HIS A 484 -9.36 2.05 0.71
N GLN A 485 -8.79 1.97 -0.51
CA GLN A 485 -7.50 1.33 -0.75
C GLN A 485 -6.34 2.01 0.01
N ILE A 486 -6.26 3.34 -0.01
CA ILE A 486 -5.24 4.12 0.70
C ILE A 486 -5.36 3.87 2.20
N VAL A 487 -6.55 4.07 2.78
CA VAL A 487 -6.79 3.89 4.22
C VAL A 487 -6.49 2.46 4.67
N SER A 488 -6.94 1.47 3.89
CA SER A 488 -6.67 0.07 4.21
C SER A 488 -5.18 -0.26 4.18
N THR A 489 -4.42 0.35 3.26
CA THR A 489 -2.97 0.15 3.15
C THR A 489 -2.22 0.82 4.30
N MET A 490 -2.62 2.04 4.68
CA MET A 490 -2.07 2.74 5.85
C MET A 490 -2.32 1.95 7.14
N ASN A 491 -3.55 1.47 7.35
CA ASN A 491 -3.90 0.69 8.54
C ASN A 491 -3.18 -0.67 8.59
N LYS A 492 -3.06 -1.37 7.46
CA LYS A 492 -2.28 -2.62 7.38
C LYS A 492 -0.80 -2.43 7.74
N SER A 493 -0.27 -1.23 7.54
CA SER A 493 1.14 -0.91 7.78
C SER A 493 1.42 -0.40 9.20
N GLY A 494 0.39 -0.07 9.99
CA GLY A 494 0.54 0.31 11.40
C GLY A 494 -0.28 1.53 11.86
N HIS A 495 -0.93 2.27 10.96
CA HIS A 495 -1.87 3.31 11.37
C HIS A 495 -3.17 2.71 11.97
N VAL A 496 -3.92 3.52 12.71
CA VAL A 496 -5.18 3.11 13.38
C VAL A 496 -6.35 4.02 13.00
N ILE A 497 -6.43 4.39 11.73
CA ILE A 497 -7.44 5.29 11.20
C ILE A 497 -8.83 4.66 11.35
N SER A 498 -9.77 5.41 11.95
CA SER A 498 -11.17 4.99 12.15
C SER A 498 -12.19 6.06 11.69
N SER A 499 -11.72 7.24 11.30
CA SER A 499 -12.57 8.35 10.86
C SER A 499 -11.87 9.20 9.80
N ILE A 500 -12.66 9.78 8.89
CA ILE A 500 -12.17 10.62 7.78
C ILE A 500 -12.67 12.05 7.99
N PHE A 501 -11.75 12.98 8.13
CA PHE A 501 -12.01 14.42 8.23
C PHE A 501 -11.74 15.03 6.86
N MET A 502 -12.79 15.46 6.15
CA MET A 502 -12.70 15.89 4.76
C MET A 502 -13.01 17.38 4.61
N SER A 503 -12.19 18.07 3.82
CA SER A 503 -12.39 19.49 3.48
C SER A 503 -12.24 19.74 1.98
N GLY A 504 -12.57 20.95 1.55
CA GLY A 504 -12.51 21.38 0.16
C GLY A 504 -13.78 21.08 -0.65
N SER A 505 -13.79 21.47 -1.92
CA SER A 505 -15.01 21.66 -2.73
C SER A 505 -15.84 20.38 -2.90
N GLN A 506 -15.19 19.21 -2.92
CA GLN A 506 -15.83 17.91 -3.06
C GLN A 506 -16.79 17.57 -1.92
N CYS A 507 -16.61 18.15 -0.73
CA CYS A 507 -17.48 17.90 0.42
C CYS A 507 -18.94 18.35 0.21
N GLN A 508 -19.18 19.23 -0.77
CA GLN A 508 -20.54 19.63 -1.16
C GLN A 508 -21.31 18.49 -1.82
N ASN A 509 -20.60 17.51 -2.39
CA ASN A 509 -21.20 16.37 -3.05
C ASN A 509 -21.64 15.31 -2.03
N GLY A 510 -22.89 15.41 -1.58
CA GLY A 510 -23.43 14.48 -0.58
C GLY A 510 -23.38 13.01 -1.00
N LEU A 511 -23.47 12.72 -2.31
CA LEU A 511 -23.38 11.36 -2.82
C LEU A 511 -21.97 10.79 -2.69
N LEU A 512 -20.95 11.59 -3.01
CA LEU A 512 -19.53 11.23 -2.80
C LEU A 512 -19.23 11.01 -1.33
N MET A 513 -19.66 11.92 -0.45
CA MET A 513 -19.42 11.79 1.00
C MET A 513 -20.04 10.51 1.56
N GLN A 514 -21.23 10.14 1.09
CA GLN A 514 -21.90 8.91 1.48
C GLN A 514 -21.17 7.67 0.95
N LEU A 515 -20.66 7.73 -0.28
CA LEU A 515 -19.85 6.66 -0.88
C LEU A 515 -18.54 6.45 -0.13
N VAL A 516 -17.78 7.51 0.13
CA VAL A 516 -16.51 7.44 0.89
C VAL A 516 -16.77 6.84 2.27
N ALA A 517 -17.79 7.33 2.99
CA ALA A 517 -18.14 6.82 4.32
C ALA A 517 -18.50 5.32 4.28
N THR A 518 -19.25 4.90 3.27
CA THR A 518 -19.72 3.51 3.17
C THR A 518 -18.62 2.56 2.69
N ALA A 519 -17.84 2.95 1.68
CA ALA A 519 -16.74 2.16 1.14
C ALA A 519 -15.62 1.96 2.17
N CYS A 520 -15.27 3.02 2.92
CA CYS A 520 -14.28 2.93 3.98
C CYS A 520 -14.83 2.32 5.27
N ASN A 521 -16.16 2.19 5.39
CA ASN A 521 -16.87 1.83 6.62
C ASN A 521 -16.45 2.72 7.81
N MET A 522 -16.32 4.03 7.56
CA MET A 522 -15.90 5.05 8.52
C MET A 522 -16.80 6.28 8.41
N PRO A 523 -17.07 7.02 9.49
CA PRO A 523 -17.73 8.32 9.37
C PRO A 523 -16.85 9.31 8.60
N VAL A 524 -17.49 10.14 7.77
CA VAL A 524 -16.87 11.30 7.12
C VAL A 524 -17.31 12.57 7.85
N LEU A 525 -16.36 13.41 8.21
CA LEU A 525 -16.52 14.60 9.03
C LEU A 525 -16.15 15.82 8.22
N ILE A 526 -17.04 16.81 8.18
CA ILE A 526 -16.92 17.97 7.31
C ILE A 526 -16.88 19.22 8.20
N PRO A 527 -15.83 20.06 8.15
CA PRO A 527 -15.73 21.26 8.97
C PRO A 527 -16.75 22.32 8.53
N LYS A 528 -17.05 23.29 9.40
CA LYS A 528 -18.01 24.38 9.10
C LYS A 528 -17.62 25.17 7.83
N TYR A 529 -16.35 25.53 7.71
CA TYR A 529 -15.82 26.39 6.64
C TYR A 529 -15.21 25.57 5.51
N VAL A 530 -16.01 24.71 4.86
CA VAL A 530 -15.56 23.74 3.85
C VAL A 530 -14.61 24.32 2.80
N HIS A 531 -14.93 25.48 2.21
CA HIS A 531 -14.14 26.12 1.15
C HIS A 531 -12.95 26.94 1.63
N ALA A 532 -12.95 27.28 2.91
CA ALA A 532 -11.93 28.11 3.53
C ALA A 532 -11.14 27.36 4.59
N ALA A 533 -11.27 26.02 4.68
CA ALA A 533 -10.62 25.23 5.71
C ALA A 533 -9.09 25.35 5.65
N VAL A 534 -8.51 25.35 4.44
CA VAL A 534 -7.06 25.52 4.21
C VAL A 534 -6.59 26.87 4.77
N VAL A 535 -7.12 27.98 4.22
CA VAL A 535 -6.78 29.33 4.67
C VAL A 535 -7.14 29.60 6.14
N HIS A 536 -8.16 28.95 6.69
CA HIS A 536 -8.52 28.99 8.11
C HIS A 536 -7.46 28.30 8.97
N GLY A 537 -6.91 27.17 8.51
CA GLY A 537 -5.76 26.52 9.11
C GLY A 537 -4.52 27.41 9.11
N ALA A 538 -4.24 28.13 8.01
CA ALA A 538 -3.16 29.13 8.00
C ALA A 538 -3.39 30.27 9.00
N ALA A 539 -4.63 30.72 9.21
CA ALA A 539 -4.91 31.72 10.24
C ALA A 539 -4.59 31.21 11.66
N MET A 540 -4.75 29.90 11.91
CA MET A 540 -4.34 29.27 13.19
C MET A 540 -2.81 29.24 13.37
N LEU A 541 -2.03 29.15 12.28
CA LEU A 541 -0.58 29.33 12.34
C LEU A 541 -0.21 30.75 12.80
N GLY A 542 -0.92 31.76 12.28
CA GLY A 542 -0.78 33.14 12.73
C GLY A 542 -1.14 33.31 14.20
N ALA A 543 -2.20 32.64 14.67
CA ALA A 543 -2.58 32.62 16.08
C ALA A 543 -1.51 32.00 16.97
N LYS A 544 -0.87 30.90 16.53
CA LYS A 544 0.25 30.29 17.26
C LYS A 544 1.43 31.23 17.37
N ALA A 545 1.83 31.85 16.27
CA ALA A 545 2.94 32.80 16.28
C ALA A 545 2.67 33.97 17.23
N ALA A 546 1.46 34.52 17.21
CA ALA A 546 1.03 35.62 18.08
C ALA A 546 0.99 35.26 19.56
N SER A 547 0.85 33.97 19.91
CA SER A 547 0.87 33.49 21.29
C SER A 547 2.26 33.41 21.90
N THR A 548 3.31 33.64 21.11
CA THR A 548 4.71 33.47 21.55
C THR A 548 5.07 34.48 22.64
N ASP A 549 5.52 33.97 23.78
CA ASP A 549 5.95 34.78 24.91
C ASP A 549 7.39 35.30 24.75
N LYS A 550 7.87 36.02 25.76
CA LYS A 550 9.22 36.63 25.76
C LYS A 550 10.35 35.59 25.84
N ASP A 551 10.04 34.39 26.30
CA ASP A 551 10.97 33.28 26.41
C ASP A 551 10.99 32.42 25.13
N GLY A 552 10.15 32.75 24.14
CA GLY A 552 10.05 32.07 22.86
C GLY A 552 9.09 30.88 22.86
N ASN A 553 8.32 30.67 23.93
CA ASN A 553 7.34 29.59 24.00
C ASN A 553 6.02 30.04 23.40
N SER A 554 5.42 29.21 22.54
CA SER A 554 4.09 29.44 21.96
C SER A 554 3.09 28.43 22.50
N GLU A 555 1.79 28.78 22.46
CA GLU A 555 0.71 27.85 22.74
C GLU A 555 0.79 26.65 21.78
N PRO A 556 0.57 25.41 22.24
CA PRO A 556 0.55 24.24 21.37
C PRO A 556 -0.47 24.40 20.25
N LEU A 557 -0.09 24.04 19.01
CA LEU A 557 -0.96 24.19 17.84
C LEU A 557 -2.28 23.41 18.00
N TRP A 558 -2.24 22.24 18.65
CA TRP A 558 -3.43 21.43 18.91
C TRP A 558 -4.44 22.16 19.81
N ASP A 559 -4.00 22.89 20.82
CA ASP A 559 -4.88 23.65 21.73
C ASP A 559 -5.56 24.81 20.98
N ILE A 560 -4.82 25.46 20.09
CA ILE A 560 -5.35 26.49 19.19
C ILE A 560 -6.38 25.88 18.24
N MET A 561 -6.08 24.73 17.64
CA MET A 561 -7.01 24.01 16.77
C MET A 561 -8.28 23.62 17.51
N ASP A 562 -8.20 23.04 18.70
CA ASP A 562 -9.38 22.70 19.50
C ASP A 562 -10.19 23.96 19.84
N ARG A 563 -9.55 25.06 20.21
CA ARG A 563 -10.24 26.30 20.57
C ARG A 563 -10.94 26.98 19.38
N LEU A 564 -10.25 27.10 18.26
CA LEU A 564 -10.66 27.91 17.10
C LEU A 564 -11.43 27.13 16.04
N SER A 565 -11.40 25.79 16.07
CA SER A 565 -12.20 24.97 15.17
C SER A 565 -13.68 24.99 15.54
N LYS A 566 -14.53 25.13 14.52
CA LYS A 566 -15.99 25.19 14.67
C LYS A 566 -16.64 23.80 14.59
N PRO A 567 -17.86 23.62 15.13
CA PRO A 567 -18.59 22.37 14.97
C PRO A 567 -18.83 22.01 13.51
N GLY A 568 -18.53 20.75 13.16
CA GLY A 568 -18.71 20.20 11.81
C GLY A 568 -20.00 19.41 11.63
N LYS A 569 -20.16 18.83 10.43
CA LYS A 569 -21.20 17.85 10.07
C LYS A 569 -20.59 16.45 9.98
N THR A 570 -21.38 15.43 10.30
CA THR A 570 -20.99 14.02 10.14
C THR A 570 -21.88 13.32 9.12
N VAL A 571 -21.27 12.53 8.23
CA VAL A 571 -21.92 11.60 7.31
C VAL A 571 -21.53 10.18 7.75
N LYS A 572 -22.51 9.35 8.10
CA LYS A 572 -22.28 7.99 8.59
C LYS A 572 -22.38 6.96 7.45
N PRO A 573 -21.69 5.82 7.53
CA PRO A 573 -21.84 4.73 6.55
C PRO A 573 -23.29 4.27 6.40
N ILE A 574 -23.69 3.89 5.17
CA ILE A 574 -25.00 3.25 4.95
C ILE A 574 -25.07 1.93 5.73
N LYS A 575 -26.19 1.69 6.43
CA LYS A 575 -26.41 0.46 7.22
C LYS A 575 -26.99 -0.70 6.40
N ASP A 576 -27.51 -0.44 5.21
CA ASP A 576 -28.05 -1.46 4.33
C ASP A 576 -26.96 -2.44 3.88
N GLN A 577 -27.14 -3.73 4.23
CA GLN A 577 -26.20 -4.80 3.95
C GLN A 577 -26.09 -5.12 2.45
N ASN A 578 -27.12 -4.86 1.65
CA ASN A 578 -27.08 -5.09 0.21
C ASN A 578 -26.18 -4.06 -0.48
N VAL A 579 -26.24 -2.80 -0.04
CA VAL A 579 -25.36 -1.73 -0.54
C VAL A 579 -23.90 -2.03 -0.18
N LYS A 580 -23.64 -2.47 1.06
CA LYS A 580 -22.29 -2.87 1.50
C LYS A 580 -21.73 -4.03 0.67
N LYS A 581 -22.50 -5.11 0.51
CA LYS A 581 -22.11 -6.26 -0.33
C LYS A 581 -21.82 -5.87 -1.77
N LEU A 582 -22.61 -4.95 -2.33
CA LEU A 582 -22.37 -4.45 -3.68
C LEU A 582 -21.04 -3.69 -3.74
N LEU A 583 -20.79 -2.75 -2.82
CA LEU A 583 -19.53 -2.01 -2.77
C LEU A 583 -18.32 -2.90 -2.50
N GLU A 584 -18.45 -3.94 -1.68
CA GLU A 584 -17.40 -4.96 -1.50
C GLU A 584 -17.10 -5.70 -2.81
N ALA A 585 -18.13 -6.08 -3.57
CA ALA A 585 -17.95 -6.68 -4.89
C ALA A 585 -17.31 -5.68 -5.88
N LYS A 586 -17.72 -4.41 -5.87
CA LYS A 586 -17.09 -3.34 -6.65
C LYS A 586 -15.62 -3.17 -6.29
N TYR A 587 -15.29 -3.18 -5.00
CA TYR A 587 -13.92 -3.06 -4.52
C TYR A 587 -13.04 -4.22 -4.97
N LYS A 588 -13.58 -5.45 -4.94
CA LYS A 588 -12.86 -6.62 -5.48
C LYS A 588 -12.52 -6.45 -6.96
N VAL A 589 -13.50 -6.04 -7.78
CA VAL A 589 -13.27 -5.81 -9.22
C VAL A 589 -12.30 -4.65 -9.45
N PHE A 590 -12.38 -3.58 -8.65
CA PHE A 590 -11.42 -2.49 -8.66
C PHE A 590 -9.98 -2.97 -8.43
N LEU A 591 -9.75 -3.86 -7.46
CA LEU A 591 -8.44 -4.48 -7.23
C LEU A 591 -8.02 -5.40 -8.40
N GLU A 592 -8.94 -6.18 -8.96
CA GLU A 592 -8.69 -7.01 -10.14
C GLU A 592 -8.30 -6.17 -11.38
N GLN A 593 -8.87 -4.97 -11.55
CA GLN A 593 -8.50 -4.02 -12.62
C GLN A 593 -7.06 -3.52 -12.44
N ILE A 594 -6.63 -3.24 -11.20
CA ILE A 594 -5.24 -2.87 -10.89
C ILE A 594 -4.30 -4.01 -11.26
N GLU A 595 -4.52 -5.20 -10.71
CA GLU A 595 -3.67 -6.38 -10.94
C GLU A 595 -3.64 -6.79 -12.41
N GLY A 596 -4.79 -6.71 -13.09
CA GLY A 596 -4.90 -6.97 -14.52
C GLY A 596 -4.07 -6.01 -15.35
N GLN A 597 -4.09 -4.71 -15.01
CA GLN A 597 -3.30 -3.72 -15.71
C GLN A 597 -1.80 -3.90 -15.47
N GLN A 598 -1.37 -4.12 -14.23
CA GLN A 598 0.05 -4.36 -13.94
C GLN A 598 0.60 -5.62 -14.65
N ARG A 599 -0.19 -6.71 -14.69
CA ARG A 599 0.15 -7.92 -15.46
C ARG A 599 0.23 -7.63 -16.96
N ASN A 600 -0.76 -6.93 -17.52
CA ASN A 600 -0.80 -6.63 -18.95
C ASN A 600 0.27 -5.62 -19.38
N SER A 601 0.57 -4.59 -18.58
CA SER A 601 1.65 -3.65 -18.83
C SER A 601 3.00 -4.36 -18.85
N THR A 602 3.21 -5.30 -17.91
CA THR A 602 4.39 -6.18 -17.94
C THR A 602 4.39 -7.00 -19.24
N ALA A 603 3.27 -7.57 -19.67
CA ALA A 603 3.20 -8.34 -20.91
C ALA A 603 3.41 -7.50 -22.19
N VAL A 604 2.94 -6.25 -22.23
CA VAL A 604 2.95 -5.36 -23.42
C VAL A 604 4.27 -4.60 -23.58
N LEU A 605 4.98 -4.29 -22.49
CA LEU A 605 6.34 -3.74 -22.53
C LEU A 605 7.42 -4.78 -22.84
N THR A 606 7.02 -6.05 -22.95
CA THR A 606 7.88 -7.19 -23.26
C THR A 606 7.84 -7.62 -24.75
N PRO A 607 8.18 -6.77 -25.75
CA PRO A 607 8.54 -7.32 -27.06
C PRO A 607 10.05 -7.57 -27.22
N MET A 608 10.92 -7.07 -26.33
CA MET A 608 12.37 -7.07 -26.60
C MET A 608 13.26 -7.84 -25.60
N ALA A 609 12.77 -8.17 -24.39
CA ALA A 609 13.56 -8.90 -23.38
C ALA A 609 13.34 -10.43 -23.38
N GLN A 610 12.44 -10.95 -24.23
CA GLN A 610 11.77 -12.24 -24.01
C GLN A 610 12.51 -13.48 -24.54
N ASP A 611 13.64 -13.34 -25.23
CA ASP A 611 14.32 -14.53 -25.79
C ASP A 611 15.01 -15.39 -24.71
N THR A 612 15.23 -14.87 -23.50
CA THR A 612 15.95 -15.60 -22.44
C THR A 612 15.29 -15.49 -21.06
N TYR A 613 15.51 -16.53 -20.26
CA TYR A 613 15.11 -16.57 -18.85
C TYR A 613 15.67 -15.37 -18.06
N TRP A 614 16.95 -15.04 -18.28
CA TRP A 614 17.61 -13.95 -17.56
C TRP A 614 17.10 -12.57 -17.96
N GLY A 615 16.70 -12.37 -19.24
CA GLY A 615 16.01 -11.15 -19.65
C GLY A 615 14.66 -10.97 -18.95
N SER A 616 13.91 -12.07 -18.78
CA SER A 616 12.66 -12.06 -18.00
C SER A 616 12.92 -11.74 -16.52
N PHE A 617 13.99 -12.28 -15.94
CA PHE A 617 14.39 -12.04 -14.55
C PHE A 617 14.79 -10.58 -14.29
N GLU A 618 15.62 -10.00 -15.16
CA GLU A 618 16.04 -8.59 -15.06
C GLU A 618 14.83 -7.65 -15.12
N GLU A 619 13.90 -7.89 -16.05
CA GLU A 619 12.72 -7.04 -16.21
C GLU A 619 11.76 -7.15 -15.02
N ILE A 620 11.48 -8.37 -14.54
CA ILE A 620 10.67 -8.58 -13.34
C ILE A 620 11.30 -7.90 -12.12
N SER A 621 12.63 -7.94 -12.01
CA SER A 621 13.36 -7.34 -10.90
C SER A 621 13.21 -5.82 -10.84
N LYS A 622 13.01 -5.14 -11.98
CA LYS A 622 12.80 -3.67 -12.05
C LYS A 622 11.48 -3.23 -11.43
N TYR A 623 10.40 -3.98 -11.67
CA TYR A 623 9.05 -3.58 -11.25
C TYR A 623 8.56 -4.25 -9.97
N ASN A 624 9.13 -5.41 -9.59
CA ASN A 624 8.70 -6.18 -8.41
C ASN A 624 9.73 -6.09 -7.28
N VAL A 625 10.08 -4.86 -6.88
CA VAL A 625 11.17 -4.62 -5.91
C VAL A 625 10.92 -5.26 -4.54
N SER A 626 9.65 -5.40 -4.13
CA SER A 626 9.25 -6.00 -2.84
C SER A 626 9.44 -7.52 -2.75
N LEU A 627 9.60 -8.22 -3.88
CA LEU A 627 9.81 -9.67 -3.90
C LEU A 627 11.27 -10.03 -3.56
N ASN A 628 11.46 -11.16 -2.88
CA ASN A 628 12.79 -11.69 -2.64
C ASN A 628 13.39 -12.30 -3.93
N TYR A 629 14.70 -12.59 -3.91
CA TYR A 629 15.42 -13.08 -5.08
C TYR A 629 14.83 -14.38 -5.67
N PHE A 630 14.41 -15.32 -4.83
CA PHE A 630 13.82 -16.60 -5.28
C PHE A 630 12.41 -16.43 -5.85
N GLU A 631 11.63 -15.51 -5.29
CA GLU A 631 10.30 -15.15 -5.82
C GLU A 631 10.42 -14.50 -7.20
N LYS A 632 11.42 -13.64 -7.41
CA LYS A 632 11.74 -13.06 -8.72
C LYS A 632 12.16 -14.14 -9.72
N MET A 633 13.04 -15.06 -9.32
CA MET A 633 13.48 -16.19 -10.17
C MET A 633 12.30 -17.10 -10.55
N TRP A 634 11.39 -17.33 -9.62
CA TRP A 634 10.19 -18.12 -9.82
C TRP A 634 9.24 -17.45 -10.79
N LEU A 635 8.93 -16.17 -10.57
CA LEU A 635 8.08 -15.41 -11.48
C LEU A 635 8.70 -15.36 -12.88
N ALA A 636 10.02 -15.17 -12.98
CA ALA A 636 10.75 -15.20 -14.24
C ALA A 636 10.63 -16.53 -14.98
N TRP A 637 10.62 -17.66 -14.27
CA TRP A 637 10.43 -18.97 -14.89
C TRP A 637 9.05 -19.09 -15.54
N TYR A 638 7.99 -18.74 -14.82
CA TYR A 638 6.62 -18.81 -15.34
C TYR A 638 6.40 -17.81 -16.48
N THR A 639 6.94 -16.60 -16.36
CA THR A 639 6.87 -15.58 -17.42
C THR A 639 7.65 -15.99 -18.67
N TRP A 640 8.87 -16.49 -18.52
CA TRP A 640 9.71 -16.92 -19.65
C TRP A 640 9.09 -18.11 -20.40
N MET A 641 8.51 -19.06 -19.67
CA MET A 641 7.85 -20.23 -20.26
C MET A 641 6.55 -19.86 -20.99
N GLY A 642 5.87 -18.78 -20.58
CA GLY A 642 4.64 -18.27 -21.20
C GLY A 642 3.45 -19.24 -21.15
N ASN A 643 3.57 -20.34 -20.40
CA ASN A 643 2.57 -21.40 -20.27
C ASN A 643 2.76 -22.16 -18.95
N ASP A 644 1.83 -21.98 -18.01
CA ASP A 644 1.92 -22.52 -16.66
C ASP A 644 1.98 -24.06 -16.62
N VAL A 645 1.33 -24.73 -17.57
CA VAL A 645 1.33 -26.20 -17.70
C VAL A 645 2.73 -26.67 -18.09
N LEU A 646 3.35 -26.03 -19.07
CA LEU A 646 4.73 -26.35 -19.47
C LEU A 646 5.73 -25.99 -18.37
N ALA A 647 5.58 -24.80 -17.77
CA ALA A 647 6.46 -24.31 -16.70
C ALA A 647 6.45 -25.26 -15.50
N THR A 648 5.27 -25.61 -15.01
CA THR A 648 5.12 -26.50 -13.86
C THR A 648 5.50 -27.92 -14.22
N GLY A 649 5.08 -28.41 -15.39
CA GLY A 649 5.41 -29.75 -15.85
C GLY A 649 6.93 -29.96 -15.87
N ILE A 650 7.65 -29.15 -16.67
CA ILE A 650 9.09 -29.33 -16.88
C ILE A 650 9.83 -29.26 -15.55
N MET A 651 9.51 -28.26 -14.72
CA MET A 651 10.11 -28.10 -13.40
C MET A 651 9.87 -29.34 -12.52
N SER A 652 8.63 -29.83 -12.46
CA SER A 652 8.26 -30.98 -11.62
C SER A 652 9.01 -32.25 -12.04
N PHE A 653 9.05 -32.53 -13.34
CA PHE A 653 9.75 -33.72 -13.85
C PHE A 653 11.27 -33.62 -13.66
N VAL A 654 11.87 -32.46 -13.94
CA VAL A 654 13.31 -32.26 -13.74
C VAL A 654 13.68 -32.39 -12.26
N ILE A 655 12.90 -31.79 -11.35
CA ILE A 655 13.12 -31.92 -9.91
C ILE A 655 13.02 -33.38 -9.49
N HIS A 656 12.01 -34.11 -9.97
CA HIS A 656 11.84 -35.54 -9.70
C HIS A 656 13.08 -36.36 -10.10
N GLU A 657 13.49 -36.27 -11.37
CA GLU A 657 14.61 -37.04 -11.91
C GLU A 657 15.94 -36.71 -11.20
N VAL A 658 16.22 -35.41 -11.03
CA VAL A 658 17.45 -34.96 -10.38
C VAL A 658 17.52 -35.43 -8.94
N LEU A 659 16.41 -35.36 -8.20
CA LEU A 659 16.38 -35.78 -6.80
C LEU A 659 16.39 -37.30 -6.66
N TYR A 660 15.64 -38.05 -7.47
CA TYR A 660 15.58 -39.50 -7.35
C TYR A 660 16.95 -40.14 -7.62
N PHE A 661 17.54 -39.86 -8.78
CA PHE A 661 18.85 -40.40 -9.14
C PHE A 661 19.95 -39.77 -8.28
N GLY A 662 19.89 -38.46 -8.01
CA GLY A 662 20.85 -37.76 -7.16
C GLY A 662 20.89 -38.30 -5.73
N ARG A 663 19.72 -38.57 -5.13
CA ARG A 663 19.61 -39.15 -3.78
C ARG A 663 20.01 -40.62 -3.74
N SER A 664 19.93 -41.33 -4.87
CA SER A 664 20.38 -42.71 -5.00
C SER A 664 21.92 -42.83 -5.07
N LEU A 665 22.62 -41.84 -5.64
CA LEU A 665 24.09 -41.87 -5.81
C LEU A 665 24.88 -42.13 -4.52
N PRO A 666 24.59 -41.49 -3.37
CA PRO A 666 25.26 -41.81 -2.10
C PRO A 666 25.24 -43.30 -1.75
N TRP A 667 24.13 -43.99 -2.00
CA TRP A 667 24.00 -45.42 -1.68
C TRP A 667 24.83 -46.30 -2.60
N ILE A 668 24.91 -45.93 -3.88
CA ILE A 668 25.80 -46.58 -4.86
C ILE A 668 27.26 -46.44 -4.42
N ILE A 669 27.66 -45.25 -3.97
CA ILE A 669 29.02 -44.99 -3.47
C ILE A 669 29.29 -45.81 -2.21
N VAL A 670 28.32 -45.86 -1.28
CA VAL A 670 28.43 -46.65 -0.04
C VAL A 670 28.62 -48.15 -0.35
N ASP A 671 27.91 -48.71 -1.33
CA ASP A 671 28.08 -50.11 -1.77
C ASP A 671 29.50 -50.41 -2.31
N MET A 672 30.17 -49.41 -2.88
CA MET A 672 31.54 -49.54 -3.39
C MET A 672 32.62 -49.46 -2.31
N LEU A 673 32.29 -48.97 -1.11
CA LEU A 673 33.24 -48.68 -0.03
C LEU A 673 33.19 -49.77 1.07
N PRO A 674 34.22 -50.63 1.20
CA PRO A 674 34.21 -51.73 2.17
C PRO A 674 33.99 -51.31 3.62
N THR A 675 34.39 -50.08 4.00
CA THR A 675 34.26 -49.52 5.35
C THR A 675 32.82 -49.47 5.85
N PHE A 676 31.84 -49.37 4.95
CA PHE A 676 30.43 -49.27 5.32
C PHE A 676 29.69 -50.61 5.37
N ARG A 677 30.32 -51.72 4.96
CA ARG A 677 29.71 -53.07 4.97
C ARG A 677 29.22 -53.53 6.34
N LYS A 678 29.85 -53.05 7.42
CA LYS A 678 29.40 -53.32 8.80
C LYS A 678 28.00 -52.78 9.12
N TYR A 679 27.47 -51.87 8.30
CA TYR A 679 26.14 -51.28 8.43
C TYR A 679 25.16 -51.85 7.39
N LYS A 680 25.58 -52.79 6.53
CA LYS A 680 24.68 -53.45 5.58
C LYS A 680 23.79 -54.45 6.33
N ILE A 681 22.48 -54.36 6.12
CA ILE A 681 21.50 -55.22 6.82
C ILE A 681 21.66 -56.68 6.40
N GLN A 682 21.69 -56.94 5.08
CA GLN A 682 21.99 -58.25 4.50
C GLN A 682 23.43 -58.27 3.97
N ALA A 683 24.40 -58.55 4.86
CA ALA A 683 25.84 -58.41 4.60
C ALA A 683 26.37 -59.18 3.38
N ASP A 684 25.73 -60.29 3.01
CA ASP A 684 26.14 -61.15 1.87
C ASP A 684 25.53 -60.73 0.53
N LYS A 685 24.70 -59.67 0.50
CA LYS A 685 23.97 -59.23 -0.70
C LYS A 685 24.30 -57.78 -1.04
N ILE A 686 25.37 -57.60 -1.83
CA ILE A 686 25.76 -56.30 -2.40
C ILE A 686 25.34 -56.28 -3.87
N PRO A 687 24.57 -55.28 -4.32
CA PRO A 687 24.13 -55.21 -5.71
C PRO A 687 25.31 -54.98 -6.65
N THR A 688 25.35 -55.74 -7.74
CA THR A 688 26.36 -55.58 -8.78
C THR A 688 26.09 -54.33 -9.64
N ALA A 689 27.13 -53.77 -10.27
CA ALA A 689 26.97 -52.64 -11.19
C ALA A 689 25.99 -52.94 -12.33
N TRP A 690 25.94 -54.21 -12.78
CA TRP A 690 24.98 -54.65 -13.78
C TRP A 690 23.53 -54.59 -13.27
N GLU A 691 23.26 -55.11 -12.09
CA GLU A 691 21.92 -55.06 -11.47
C GLU A 691 21.46 -53.61 -11.26
N GLN A 692 22.36 -52.74 -10.78
CA GLN A 692 22.06 -51.32 -10.64
C GLN A 692 21.76 -50.64 -11.97
N THR A 693 22.52 -50.97 -13.03
CA THR A 693 22.28 -50.43 -14.37
C THR A 693 20.93 -50.91 -14.92
N GLN A 694 20.60 -52.19 -14.78
CA GLN A 694 19.31 -52.73 -15.23
C GLN A 694 18.13 -52.12 -14.46
N CYS A 695 18.29 -51.96 -13.14
CA CYS A 695 17.32 -51.28 -12.29
C CYS A 695 17.11 -49.84 -12.75
N ALA A 696 18.18 -49.06 -12.92
CA ALA A 696 18.11 -47.67 -13.34
C ALA A 696 17.45 -47.51 -14.72
N LEU A 697 17.74 -48.39 -15.68
CA LEU A 697 17.12 -48.34 -17.01
C LEU A 697 15.61 -48.61 -16.97
N LEU A 698 15.16 -49.57 -16.15
CA LEU A 698 13.73 -49.87 -16.03
C LEU A 698 12.99 -48.76 -15.29
N VAL A 699 13.59 -48.23 -14.22
CA VAL A 699 13.04 -47.10 -13.46
C VAL A 699 12.92 -45.87 -14.34
N LEU A 700 13.99 -45.52 -15.09
CA LEU A 700 13.95 -44.41 -16.05
C LEU A 700 12.86 -44.61 -17.11
N LEU A 701 12.71 -45.83 -17.64
CA LEU A 701 11.62 -46.15 -18.57
C LEU A 701 10.25 -45.93 -17.92
N SER A 702 10.06 -46.35 -16.67
CA SER A 702 8.82 -46.14 -15.91
C SER A 702 8.55 -44.65 -15.69
N HIS A 703 9.55 -43.85 -15.30
CA HIS A 703 9.39 -42.41 -15.08
C HIS A 703 8.90 -41.71 -16.35
N PHE A 704 9.46 -42.03 -17.52
CA PHE A 704 9.03 -41.43 -18.79
C PHE A 704 7.69 -41.95 -19.31
N THR A 705 7.33 -43.21 -19.04
CA THR A 705 6.13 -43.84 -19.64
C THR A 705 4.91 -43.85 -18.72
N VAL A 706 5.10 -43.73 -17.41
CA VAL A 706 4.05 -43.82 -16.39
C VAL A 706 3.93 -42.51 -15.62
N GLU A 707 5.02 -42.03 -15.03
CA GLU A 707 4.97 -40.87 -14.12
C GLU A 707 4.92 -39.54 -14.84
N LEU A 708 5.66 -39.37 -15.95
CA LEU A 708 5.64 -38.14 -16.74
C LEU A 708 4.22 -37.78 -17.20
N PRO A 709 3.39 -38.71 -17.74
CA PRO A 709 1.97 -38.45 -17.98
C PRO A 709 1.19 -37.99 -16.73
N GLN A 710 1.45 -38.58 -15.56
CA GLN A 710 0.78 -38.19 -14.31
C GLN A 710 1.20 -36.78 -13.86
N ILE A 711 2.49 -36.45 -13.96
CA ILE A 711 3.04 -35.12 -13.66
C ILE A 711 2.46 -34.08 -14.62
N TRP A 712 2.31 -34.41 -15.91
CA TRP A 712 1.72 -33.50 -16.89
C TRP A 712 0.24 -33.20 -16.62
N LEU A 713 -0.51 -34.20 -16.15
CA LEU A 713 -1.92 -34.05 -15.81
C LEU A 713 -2.14 -33.45 -14.41
N PHE A 714 -1.12 -33.50 -13.54
CA PHE A 714 -1.21 -33.01 -12.17
C PHE A 714 -1.52 -31.52 -12.10
N HIS A 715 -0.79 -30.70 -12.87
CA HIS A 715 -0.94 -29.24 -12.77
C HIS A 715 -2.34 -28.73 -13.20
N PRO A 716 -2.90 -29.11 -14.38
CA PRO A 716 -4.27 -28.73 -14.74
C PRO A 716 -5.32 -29.20 -13.74
N MET A 717 -5.14 -30.40 -13.17
CA MET A 717 -6.05 -30.96 -12.18
C MET A 717 -6.00 -30.18 -10.86
N CYS A 718 -4.81 -29.80 -10.40
CA CYS A 718 -4.65 -29.02 -9.19
C CYS A 718 -5.09 -27.57 -9.36
N GLN A 719 -4.84 -26.95 -10.53
CA GLN A 719 -5.39 -25.63 -10.87
C GLN A 719 -6.91 -25.63 -10.81
N TYR A 720 -7.58 -26.66 -11.35
CA TYR A 720 -9.03 -26.81 -11.23
C TYR A 720 -9.50 -26.82 -9.77
N PHE A 721 -8.70 -27.39 -8.86
CA PHE A 721 -8.99 -27.43 -7.43
C PHE A 721 -8.48 -26.23 -6.63
N GLY A 722 -7.82 -25.24 -7.25
CA GLY A 722 -7.38 -23.99 -6.61
C GLY A 722 -5.93 -23.98 -6.11
N LEU A 723 -5.03 -24.74 -6.73
CA LEU A 723 -3.59 -24.68 -6.45
C LEU A 723 -3.00 -23.33 -6.85
N GLU A 724 -2.25 -22.72 -5.94
CA GLU A 724 -1.56 -21.45 -6.14
C GLU A 724 -0.12 -21.65 -6.64
N THR A 725 0.28 -20.84 -7.63
CA THR A 725 1.66 -20.76 -8.16
C THR A 725 2.24 -19.35 -8.09
N SER A 726 1.46 -18.38 -7.60
CA SER A 726 1.85 -16.98 -7.47
C SER A 726 2.80 -16.75 -6.29
N VAL A 727 3.53 -15.64 -6.38
CA VAL A 727 4.35 -15.09 -5.29
C VAL A 727 3.55 -14.01 -4.55
N PRO A 728 3.82 -13.76 -3.25
CA PRO A 728 4.92 -14.29 -2.42
C PRO A 728 4.71 -15.74 -1.96
N PHE A 729 5.81 -16.41 -1.61
CA PHE A 729 5.75 -17.81 -1.17
C PHE A 729 5.02 -17.97 0.19
N PRO A 730 4.39 -19.13 0.44
CA PRO A 730 3.75 -19.39 1.73
C PRO A 730 4.78 -19.40 2.86
N PRO A 731 4.40 -18.97 4.08
CA PRO A 731 5.29 -19.00 5.22
C PRO A 731 5.65 -20.45 5.61
N LEU A 732 6.88 -20.66 6.08
CA LEU A 732 7.43 -22.00 6.36
C LEU A 732 6.58 -22.85 7.32
N TYR A 733 5.95 -22.23 8.33
CA TYR A 733 5.08 -22.95 9.26
C TYR A 733 3.87 -23.56 8.54
N LYS A 734 3.36 -22.87 7.51
CA LYS A 734 2.21 -23.32 6.72
C LYS A 734 2.56 -24.54 5.90
N MET A 735 3.70 -24.47 5.21
CA MET A 735 4.25 -25.60 4.46
C MET A 735 4.48 -26.80 5.39
N ALA A 736 5.08 -26.58 6.57
CA ALA A 736 5.43 -27.63 7.51
C ALA A 736 4.23 -28.44 8.03
N TYR A 737 3.13 -27.78 8.45
CA TYR A 737 1.96 -28.51 8.94
C TYR A 737 1.24 -29.26 7.81
N GLN A 738 1.17 -28.68 6.60
CA GLN A 738 0.56 -29.33 5.44
C GLN A 738 1.34 -30.60 5.07
N ILE A 739 2.67 -30.51 5.01
CA ILE A 739 3.57 -31.65 4.77
C ILE A 739 3.39 -32.74 5.84
N ALA A 740 3.29 -32.37 7.12
CA ALA A 740 3.07 -33.35 8.19
C ALA A 740 1.74 -34.11 8.01
N ILE A 741 0.68 -33.42 7.57
CA ILE A 741 -0.60 -34.05 7.24
C ILE A 741 -0.44 -35.00 6.04
N PHE A 742 0.29 -34.58 5.00
CA PHE A 742 0.53 -35.42 3.82
C PHE A 742 1.30 -36.70 4.15
N PHE A 743 2.29 -36.63 5.06
CA PHE A 743 2.96 -37.83 5.57
C PHE A 743 1.98 -38.82 6.20
N VAL A 744 1.04 -38.34 7.02
CA VAL A 744 0.05 -39.22 7.67
C VAL A 744 -0.94 -39.80 6.67
N MET A 745 -1.43 -38.99 5.73
CA MET A 745 -2.40 -39.41 4.73
C MET A 745 -1.78 -40.40 3.72
N GLU A 746 -0.57 -40.12 3.24
CA GLU A 746 0.13 -40.99 2.30
C GLU A 746 0.54 -42.30 2.97
N ASP A 747 1.05 -42.28 4.21
CA ASP A 747 1.42 -43.50 4.93
C ASP A 747 0.21 -44.43 5.12
N ALA A 748 -0.97 -43.86 5.42
CA ALA A 748 -2.22 -44.61 5.47
C ALA A 748 -2.58 -45.20 4.09
N TRP A 749 -2.56 -44.40 3.02
CA TRP A 749 -2.82 -44.88 1.66
C TRP A 749 -1.87 -46.03 1.29
N HIS A 750 -0.57 -45.81 1.50
CA HIS A 750 0.48 -46.73 1.16
C HIS A 750 0.31 -48.05 1.90
N TYR A 751 0.15 -48.04 3.23
CA TYR A 751 -0.03 -49.26 4.03
C TYR A 751 -1.17 -50.14 3.48
N TRP A 752 -2.33 -49.55 3.22
CA TRP A 752 -3.50 -50.30 2.78
C TRP A 752 -3.35 -50.80 1.33
N ALA A 753 -2.85 -49.97 0.42
CA ALA A 753 -2.61 -50.35 -0.97
C ALA A 753 -1.56 -51.47 -1.05
N HIS A 754 -0.44 -51.30 -0.35
CA HIS A 754 0.64 -52.26 -0.30
C HIS A 754 0.17 -53.60 0.30
N ARG A 755 -0.51 -53.57 1.44
CA ARG A 755 -1.09 -54.78 2.05
C ARG A 755 -2.11 -55.46 1.15
N ALA A 756 -2.95 -54.71 0.43
CA ALA A 756 -3.93 -55.28 -0.50
C ALA A 756 -3.24 -56.02 -1.64
N MET A 757 -2.12 -55.51 -2.14
CA MET A 757 -1.32 -56.18 -3.17
C MET A 757 -0.72 -57.50 -2.69
N HIS A 758 -0.41 -57.63 -1.40
CA HIS A 758 -0.02 -58.91 -0.77
C HIS A 758 -1.19 -59.84 -0.46
N ALA A 759 -2.36 -59.30 -0.13
CA ALA A 759 -3.52 -60.09 0.32
C ALA A 759 -4.13 -60.94 -0.81
N SER A 760 -3.96 -60.53 -2.07
CA SER A 760 -4.46 -61.26 -3.24
C SER A 760 -3.33 -61.94 -3.99
N SER A 761 -3.44 -63.27 -4.18
CA SER A 761 -2.47 -64.01 -5.00
C SER A 761 -2.40 -63.51 -6.45
N PHE A 762 -3.47 -62.89 -6.96
CA PHE A 762 -3.50 -62.31 -8.30
C PHE A 762 -2.71 -61.00 -8.34
N LEU A 763 -2.95 -60.09 -7.39
CA LEU A 763 -2.25 -58.80 -7.32
C LEU A 763 -0.76 -59.03 -7.03
N TYR A 764 -0.43 -59.91 -6.09
CA TYR A 764 0.96 -60.23 -5.79
C TYR A 764 1.70 -60.73 -7.04
N LYS A 765 1.19 -61.78 -7.70
CA LYS A 765 1.90 -62.42 -8.82
C LYS A 765 2.07 -61.52 -10.04
N ASN A 766 1.09 -60.67 -10.35
CA ASN A 766 1.04 -59.92 -11.61
C ASN A 766 1.44 -58.44 -11.47
N ILE A 767 1.38 -57.87 -10.26
CA ILE A 767 1.62 -56.44 -10.02
C ILE A 767 2.82 -56.28 -9.09
N HIS A 768 2.76 -56.86 -7.89
CA HIS A 768 3.70 -56.54 -6.81
C HIS A 768 4.97 -57.40 -6.74
N LYS A 769 4.99 -58.55 -7.43
CA LYS A 769 6.16 -59.45 -7.45
C LYS A 769 7.42 -58.77 -8.02
N ILE A 770 7.28 -57.80 -8.91
CA ILE A 770 8.41 -57.07 -9.52
C ILE A 770 9.14 -56.24 -8.44
N HIS A 771 8.39 -55.57 -7.55
CA HIS A 771 8.94 -54.85 -6.41
C HIS A 771 9.80 -55.76 -5.51
N HIS A 772 9.36 -57.01 -5.34
CA HIS A 772 10.07 -58.05 -4.59
C HIS A 772 11.18 -58.78 -5.36
N GLN A 773 11.55 -58.33 -6.57
CA GLN A 773 12.63 -58.95 -7.34
C GLN A 773 13.95 -58.98 -6.55
N TYR A 774 14.24 -57.91 -5.82
CA TYR A 774 15.40 -57.81 -4.95
C TYR A 774 14.99 -58.10 -3.50
N SER A 775 15.37 -59.29 -3.01
CA SER A 775 15.15 -59.66 -1.60
C SER A 775 16.02 -58.87 -0.61
N ALA A 776 17.06 -58.19 -1.11
CA ALA A 776 17.81 -57.14 -0.40
C ALA A 776 17.73 -55.87 -1.26
N PRO A 777 16.86 -54.91 -0.90
CA PRO A 777 16.71 -53.70 -1.68
C PRO A 777 17.97 -52.83 -1.62
N PHE A 778 18.11 -51.96 -2.61
CA PHE A 778 19.11 -50.89 -2.67
C PHE A 778 18.42 -49.62 -3.16
N GLY A 779 18.97 -48.44 -2.88
CA GLY A 779 18.25 -47.15 -3.04
C GLY A 779 17.58 -46.94 -4.41
N LEU A 780 18.23 -47.35 -5.52
CA LEU A 780 17.66 -47.28 -6.88
C LEU A 780 16.43 -48.16 -7.12
N ALA A 781 16.21 -49.17 -6.27
CA ALA A 781 15.08 -50.10 -6.37
C ALA A 781 13.81 -49.55 -5.71
N ALA A 782 13.84 -48.35 -5.12
CA ALA A 782 12.70 -47.75 -4.42
C ALA A 782 11.46 -47.61 -5.30
N GLU A 783 11.64 -47.28 -6.59
CA GLU A 783 10.56 -47.18 -7.57
C GLU A 783 10.64 -48.29 -8.64
N TYR A 784 11.40 -49.36 -8.37
CA TYR A 784 11.46 -50.53 -9.24
C TYR A 784 10.23 -51.41 -9.03
N ALA A 785 9.15 -51.12 -9.76
CA ALA A 785 7.86 -51.80 -9.61
C ALA A 785 7.14 -51.97 -10.96
N SER A 786 6.00 -52.65 -10.96
CA SER A 786 5.14 -52.71 -12.15
C SER A 786 4.49 -51.34 -12.44
N PRO A 787 4.15 -51.01 -13.70
CA PRO A 787 3.49 -49.74 -14.02
C PRO A 787 2.21 -49.48 -13.21
N ILE A 788 1.42 -50.52 -12.93
CA ILE A 788 0.18 -50.39 -12.15
C ILE A 788 0.50 -50.07 -10.69
N GLU A 789 1.54 -50.69 -10.13
CA GLU A 789 1.97 -50.41 -8.77
C GLU A 789 2.50 -48.98 -8.62
N VAL A 790 3.34 -48.54 -9.55
CA VAL A 790 3.83 -47.16 -9.63
C VAL A 790 2.65 -46.19 -9.68
N MET A 791 1.64 -46.46 -10.50
CA MET A 791 0.43 -45.62 -10.55
C MET A 791 -0.35 -45.61 -9.23
N VAL A 792 -0.55 -46.77 -8.60
CA VAL A 792 -1.37 -46.92 -7.39
C VAL A 792 -0.69 -46.28 -6.18
N LEU A 793 0.61 -46.55 -5.98
CA LEU A 793 1.36 -45.97 -4.86
C LEU A 793 1.68 -44.50 -5.12
N GLY A 794 2.06 -44.13 -6.35
CA GLY A 794 2.28 -42.75 -6.77
C GLY A 794 1.03 -41.87 -6.63
N PHE A 795 -0.18 -42.42 -6.85
CA PHE A 795 -1.43 -41.71 -6.59
C PHE A 795 -1.59 -41.32 -5.12
N GLY A 796 -1.03 -42.06 -4.16
CA GLY A 796 -1.01 -41.63 -2.76
C GLY A 796 -0.25 -40.32 -2.57
N THR A 797 0.95 -40.25 -3.16
CA THR A 797 1.86 -39.09 -3.05
C THR A 797 1.25 -37.81 -3.61
N VAL A 798 0.57 -37.88 -4.77
CA VAL A 798 -0.04 -36.68 -5.40
C VAL A 798 -1.52 -36.50 -5.06
N GLY A 799 -2.25 -37.59 -4.81
CA GLY A 799 -3.68 -37.59 -4.54
C GLY A 799 -4.04 -37.04 -3.18
N CYS A 800 -3.24 -37.32 -2.13
CA CYS A 800 -3.50 -36.75 -0.81
C CYS A 800 -3.46 -35.21 -0.80
N PRO A 801 -2.45 -34.55 -1.42
CA PRO A 801 -2.48 -33.11 -1.60
C PRO A 801 -3.58 -32.59 -2.54
N ILE A 802 -3.96 -33.33 -3.59
CA ILE A 802 -5.11 -32.96 -4.44
C ILE A 802 -6.39 -32.91 -3.60
N VAL A 803 -6.64 -33.92 -2.77
CA VAL A 803 -7.80 -33.96 -1.86
C VAL A 803 -7.75 -32.79 -0.88
N TRP A 804 -6.58 -32.50 -0.32
CA TRP A 804 -6.38 -31.33 0.54
C TRP A 804 -6.74 -30.03 -0.18
N CYS A 805 -6.21 -29.81 -1.38
CA CYS A 805 -6.49 -28.62 -2.19
C CYS A 805 -7.97 -28.53 -2.54
N ALA A 806 -8.61 -29.65 -2.91
CA ALA A 806 -10.02 -29.69 -3.25
C ALA A 806 -10.93 -29.28 -2.08
N LEU A 807 -10.57 -29.66 -0.85
CA LEU A 807 -11.32 -29.37 0.36
C LEU A 807 -11.04 -27.96 0.93
N THR A 808 -9.80 -27.52 0.89
CA THR A 808 -9.35 -26.30 1.59
C THR A 808 -9.20 -25.10 0.69
N LYS A 809 -9.01 -25.32 -0.62
CA LYS A 809 -8.58 -24.28 -1.59
C LYS A 809 -7.28 -23.59 -1.17
N ASP A 810 -6.46 -24.28 -0.36
CA ASP A 810 -5.30 -23.70 0.30
C ASP A 810 -4.07 -24.60 0.17
N LEU A 811 -3.43 -24.56 -1.00
CA LEU A 811 -2.20 -25.28 -1.28
C LEU A 811 -1.37 -24.54 -2.32
N HIS A 812 -0.07 -24.39 -2.04
CA HIS A 812 0.89 -23.79 -2.96
C HIS A 812 1.80 -24.86 -3.56
N ILE A 813 2.17 -24.72 -4.83
CA ILE A 813 3.03 -25.69 -5.54
C ILE A 813 4.42 -25.87 -4.89
N LEU A 814 4.95 -24.84 -4.24
CA LEU A 814 6.20 -24.95 -3.48
C LEU A 814 6.09 -25.92 -2.29
N THR A 815 4.93 -25.96 -1.62
CA THR A 815 4.65 -26.98 -0.59
C THR A 815 4.65 -28.36 -1.22
N MET A 816 4.09 -28.50 -2.42
CA MET A 816 4.09 -29.76 -3.16
C MET A 816 5.49 -30.24 -3.52
N TYR A 817 6.36 -29.36 -4.01
CA TYR A 817 7.75 -29.73 -4.29
C TYR A 817 8.49 -30.15 -3.03
N SER A 818 8.31 -29.39 -1.94
CA SER A 818 8.91 -29.74 -0.64
C SER A 818 8.42 -31.10 -0.13
N TRP A 819 7.13 -31.38 -0.27
CA TRP A 819 6.53 -32.67 0.05
C TRP A 819 7.12 -33.81 -0.77
N ILE A 820 7.16 -33.67 -2.10
CA ILE A 820 7.70 -34.68 -3.03
C ILE A 820 9.17 -34.96 -2.71
N VAL A 821 9.98 -33.93 -2.47
CA VAL A 821 11.40 -34.09 -2.08
C VAL A 821 11.53 -34.97 -0.84
N LEU A 822 10.79 -34.65 0.23
CA LEU A 822 10.85 -35.40 1.49
C LEU A 822 10.36 -36.84 1.31
N ARG A 823 9.33 -37.04 0.49
CA ARG A 823 8.77 -38.37 0.20
C ARG A 823 9.75 -39.25 -0.60
N LEU A 824 10.41 -38.70 -1.61
CA LEU A 824 11.46 -39.40 -2.38
C LEU A 824 12.65 -39.76 -1.49
N PHE A 825 13.06 -38.83 -0.64
CA PHE A 825 14.16 -39.07 0.30
C PHE A 825 13.84 -40.23 1.24
N GLN A 826 12.61 -40.27 1.75
CA GLN A 826 12.14 -41.37 2.59
C GLN A 826 12.09 -42.70 1.84
N ALA A 827 11.53 -42.73 0.61
CA ALA A 827 11.44 -43.95 -0.20
C ALA A 827 12.82 -44.58 -0.43
N ILE A 828 13.78 -43.78 -0.89
CA ILE A 828 15.13 -44.22 -1.24
C ILE A 828 15.89 -44.65 0.01
N ASP A 829 15.74 -43.93 1.12
CA ASP A 829 16.36 -44.27 2.40
C ASP A 829 15.84 -45.62 2.93
N ALA A 830 14.53 -45.85 2.88
CA ALA A 830 13.90 -47.12 3.27
C ALA A 830 14.35 -48.31 2.40
N HIS A 831 14.76 -48.07 1.15
CA HIS A 831 15.28 -49.11 0.27
C HIS A 831 16.79 -49.20 0.26
N SER A 832 17.53 -48.38 1.02
CA SER A 832 18.99 -48.31 0.93
C SER A 832 19.70 -49.62 1.28
N GLY A 833 19.10 -50.45 2.13
CA GLY A 833 19.69 -51.68 2.65
C GLY A 833 20.81 -51.43 3.67
N TYR A 834 20.91 -50.23 4.21
CA TYR A 834 21.89 -49.83 5.22
C TYR A 834 21.21 -49.30 6.48
N GLU A 835 21.73 -49.69 7.63
CA GLU A 835 21.31 -49.15 8.92
C GLU A 835 22.51 -48.53 9.65
N PHE A 836 22.50 -47.20 9.72
CA PHE A 836 23.56 -46.42 10.36
C PHE A 836 23.16 -46.00 11.77
N PRO A 837 24.13 -45.70 12.66
CA PRO A 837 23.84 -45.17 13.99
C PRO A 837 23.04 -43.86 14.03
N TRP A 838 22.96 -43.15 12.89
CA TRP A 838 22.19 -41.91 12.71
C TRP A 838 20.97 -42.09 11.78
N SER A 839 20.57 -43.33 11.48
CA SER A 839 19.30 -43.60 10.81
C SER A 839 18.14 -42.99 11.62
N LEU A 840 17.13 -42.45 10.92
CA LEU A 840 16.08 -41.65 11.55
C LEU A 840 15.27 -42.43 12.61
N HIS A 841 15.12 -43.74 12.45
CA HIS A 841 14.44 -44.61 13.42
C HIS A 841 15.07 -44.57 14.83
N HIS A 842 16.38 -44.34 14.94
CA HIS A 842 17.04 -44.21 16.24
C HIS A 842 16.64 -42.93 17.00
N PHE A 843 16.18 -41.88 16.29
CA PHE A 843 15.71 -40.63 16.88
C PHE A 843 14.17 -40.57 16.97
N LEU A 844 13.48 -41.22 16.03
CA LEU A 844 12.03 -41.32 15.95
C LEU A 844 11.64 -42.81 15.94
N PRO A 845 11.39 -43.43 17.12
CA PRO A 845 11.21 -44.89 17.23
C PRO A 845 10.00 -45.45 16.46
N PHE A 846 9.06 -44.61 16.07
CA PHE A 846 7.89 -44.99 15.27
C PHE A 846 8.14 -44.85 13.75
N TRP A 847 9.30 -44.35 13.33
CA TRP A 847 9.70 -44.27 11.93
C TRP A 847 10.06 -45.65 11.38
N ALA A 848 9.56 -45.99 10.20
CA ALA A 848 9.93 -47.16 9.43
C ALA A 848 11.18 -46.81 8.60
N GLY A 849 12.35 -47.29 9.06
CA GLY A 849 13.61 -47.14 8.36
C GLY A 849 13.90 -48.29 7.40
N ALA A 850 15.15 -48.33 6.91
CA ALA A 850 15.60 -49.35 5.99
C ALA A 850 15.51 -50.77 6.56
N GLU A 851 15.69 -50.94 7.87
CA GLU A 851 15.61 -52.24 8.53
C GLU A 851 14.19 -52.82 8.52
N HIS A 852 13.17 -51.97 8.67
CA HIS A 852 11.78 -52.40 8.64
C HIS A 852 11.40 -52.91 7.25
N HIS A 853 11.78 -52.16 6.22
CA HIS A 853 11.48 -52.48 4.82
C HIS A 853 12.35 -53.61 4.27
N ASP A 854 13.62 -53.72 4.68
CA ASP A 854 14.49 -54.82 4.27
C ASP A 854 13.93 -56.18 4.75
N VAL A 855 13.40 -56.25 5.99
CA VAL A 855 12.70 -57.45 6.50
C VAL A 855 11.45 -57.78 5.68
N HIS A 856 10.73 -56.76 5.18
CA HIS A 856 9.60 -56.95 4.28
C HIS A 856 10.02 -57.68 2.98
N HIS A 857 11.07 -57.22 2.33
CA HIS A 857 11.63 -57.83 1.12
C HIS A 857 12.25 -59.21 1.36
N GLU A 858 12.83 -59.43 2.54
CA GLU A 858 13.45 -60.71 2.90
C GLU A 858 12.40 -61.81 3.13
N LYS A 859 11.28 -61.45 3.79
CA LYS A 859 10.24 -62.42 4.19
C LYS A 859 9.05 -62.46 3.24
N PHE A 860 8.91 -61.49 2.34
CA PHE A 860 7.78 -61.31 1.43
C PHE A 860 6.42 -61.21 2.14
N ILE A 861 6.41 -60.83 3.44
CA ILE A 861 5.19 -60.74 4.26
C ILE A 861 5.41 -59.84 5.48
N GLY A 862 4.38 -59.07 5.86
CA GLY A 862 4.39 -58.15 7.01
C GLY A 862 5.28 -56.92 6.79
N ASN A 863 5.31 -55.96 7.72
CA ASN A 863 6.03 -54.68 7.57
C ASN A 863 5.59 -53.88 6.32
N TYR A 864 4.28 -53.63 6.18
CA TYR A 864 3.72 -52.96 5.00
C TYR A 864 3.79 -51.44 5.03
N ALA A 865 4.07 -50.83 6.19
CA ALA A 865 4.12 -49.38 6.32
C ALA A 865 5.32 -48.77 5.61
N SER A 866 5.10 -47.59 5.03
CA SER A 866 6.14 -46.84 4.32
C SER A 866 6.94 -45.97 5.26
N SER A 867 6.29 -45.07 6.01
CA SER A 867 6.96 -44.06 6.84
C SER A 867 6.82 -44.32 8.33
N PHE A 868 5.64 -44.77 8.78
CA PHE A 868 5.35 -44.92 10.21
C PHE A 868 4.91 -46.34 10.58
N ARG A 869 5.57 -46.94 11.57
CA ARG A 869 5.30 -48.32 12.01
C ARG A 869 3.95 -48.53 12.69
N TRP A 870 3.19 -47.46 12.96
CA TRP A 870 1.97 -47.56 13.74
C TRP A 870 0.94 -48.50 13.12
N TRP A 871 0.87 -48.62 11.79
CA TRP A 871 -0.15 -49.45 11.14
C TRP A 871 0.21 -50.91 11.28
N ASP A 872 1.49 -51.25 11.08
CA ASP A 872 2.00 -52.58 11.32
C ASP A 872 1.86 -53.00 12.78
N PHE A 873 2.15 -52.09 13.72
CA PHE A 873 1.97 -52.32 15.14
C PHE A 873 0.50 -52.52 15.51
N CYS A 874 -0.40 -51.62 15.07
CA CYS A 874 -1.82 -51.65 15.40
C CYS A 874 -2.54 -52.89 14.84
N LEU A 875 -2.11 -53.35 13.66
CA LEU A 875 -2.73 -54.46 12.95
C LEU A 875 -1.97 -55.79 13.12
N ASP A 876 -0.94 -55.81 13.97
CA ASP A 876 -0.07 -56.96 14.25
C ASP A 876 0.52 -57.58 12.96
N THR A 877 0.91 -56.72 12.01
CA THR A 877 1.53 -57.11 10.73
C THR A 877 3.05 -56.97 10.72
N GLU A 878 3.70 -56.66 11.85
CA GLU A 878 5.17 -56.66 11.92
C GLU A 878 5.75 -58.06 11.66
N ALA A 879 6.79 -58.17 10.84
CA ALA A 879 7.53 -59.37 10.52
C ALA A 879 8.92 -59.39 11.19
N GLY A 880 9.57 -60.56 11.17
CA GLY A 880 10.89 -60.75 11.78
C GLY A 880 10.89 -61.48 13.12
N ALA A 881 12.09 -61.75 13.62
CA ALA A 881 12.30 -62.61 14.80
C ALA A 881 11.74 -61.98 16.10
N GLU A 882 11.88 -60.67 16.24
CA GLU A 882 11.39 -59.93 17.42
C GLU A 882 9.86 -59.91 17.48
N ALA A 883 9.20 -59.59 16.36
CA ALA A 883 7.74 -59.63 16.27
C ALA A 883 7.18 -61.05 16.53
N ALA A 884 7.83 -62.09 16.00
CA ALA A 884 7.46 -63.48 16.27
C ALA A 884 7.60 -63.85 17.76
N LYS A 885 8.67 -63.40 18.41
CA LYS A 885 8.88 -63.58 19.86
C LYS A 885 7.81 -62.84 20.67
N ALA A 886 7.53 -61.58 20.35
CA ALA A 886 6.50 -60.77 21.01
C ALA A 886 5.10 -61.38 20.88
N ARG A 887 4.73 -61.88 19.69
CA ARG A 887 3.47 -62.60 19.49
C ARG A 887 3.38 -63.88 20.32
N ARG A 888 4.48 -64.64 20.44
CA ARG A 888 4.55 -65.84 21.28
C ARG A 888 4.35 -65.50 22.77
N GLU A 889 5.00 -64.44 23.25
CA GLU A 889 4.88 -63.96 24.63
C GLU A 889 3.46 -63.44 24.93
N LYS A 890 2.86 -62.64 24.05
CA LYS A 890 1.45 -62.21 24.15
C LYS A 890 0.49 -63.40 24.21
N LYS A 891 0.69 -64.42 23.38
CA LYS A 891 -0.13 -65.65 23.36
C LYS A 891 0.00 -66.43 24.67
N LEU A 892 1.22 -66.56 25.21
CA LEU A 892 1.49 -67.20 26.51
C LEU A 892 0.85 -66.42 27.68
N ALA A 893 0.94 -65.08 27.66
CA ALA A 893 0.32 -64.23 28.67
C ALA A 893 -1.22 -64.32 28.64
N LYS A 894 -1.82 -64.31 27.43
CA LYS A 894 -3.27 -64.48 27.24
C LYS A 894 -3.75 -65.86 27.70
N ALA A 895 -2.99 -66.92 27.41
CA ALA A 895 -3.28 -68.27 27.90
C ALA A 895 -3.20 -68.36 29.44
N LYS A 896 -2.20 -67.74 30.06
CA LYS A 896 -2.09 -67.66 31.54
C LYS A 896 -3.25 -66.87 32.17
N LEU A 897 -3.68 -65.77 31.54
CA LEU A 897 -4.81 -64.96 32.01
C LEU A 897 -6.14 -65.72 31.89
N GLN A 898 -6.35 -66.45 30.78
CA GLN A 898 -7.52 -67.31 30.61
C GLN A 898 -7.55 -68.47 31.61
N ALA A 899 -6.40 -69.09 31.89
CA ALA A 899 -6.28 -70.11 32.93
C ALA A 899 -6.60 -69.58 34.34
N ARG A 900 -6.16 -68.34 34.68
CA ARG A 900 -6.52 -67.68 35.96
C ARG A 900 -7.98 -67.24 36.06
N LYS A 901 -8.69 -67.05 34.94
CA LYS A 901 -10.13 -66.75 34.93
C LYS A 901 -11.01 -68.00 34.96
N ALA A 902 -10.42 -69.17 34.71
CA ALA A 902 -11.11 -70.47 34.73
C ALA A 902 -10.92 -71.23 36.06
N GLN A 903 -10.05 -70.73 36.95
CA GLN A 903 -9.98 -71.05 38.38
C GLN A 903 -10.80 -70.00 39.15
#